data_AF-A0AAV9NMH0-F1
#
_entry.id   AF-A0AAV9NMH0-F1
#
_cell.length_a   1.000
_cell.length_b   1.000
_cell.length_c   1.000
_cell.angle_alpha   90.00
_cell.angle_beta   90.00
_cell.angle_gamma   90.00
#
_symmetry.space_group_name_H-M   'P 1'
#
loop_
_entity.id
_entity.type
_entity.pdbx_description
1 polymer ?
#
loop_
_entity_poly.entity_id
_entity_poly.type
_entity_poly.pdbx_seq_one_letter_code
_entity_poly.pdbx_strand_id
1 'polypeptide(L)'
;MAGLLSKLFGLFWAEPTSAPDGKTDEQASGRPKVTKSSMLHDLTHLNADEVQNVLKVVKTVVSGQAMDDKELMLENSLAMLQTLPANSTLGERAGAQIINMLWQDLPHPAGTTASPESRYRKPDGSGNNPWNADMGKAGSPYSRSVPPTKAVGPDLPDPELVFETLLRRKGPFRPHPSGLNRLFFSFATVVIHECFQTSRKNPWINETSSYVDLSTLYGNNAEDQARVRTTKNGLIYPDSIASPRIMMMPPGVIAVLLMFSRNHNHIAESLLSLNESDKYGDWEKLSDTEKKWQDEDIFQLARNINVGFFATVVLKDYVAAILNTPRANSEWFLELNAPMKVSGVPVERGTGNVVSVEFAVLYHWHAALSAADANWMEDLIRWNLGKDFQMDKLTPKLFEKVVKTEGHKLMSTETKTWTFANLKRGKDGRFDDVDLGKIIKDCIEEPAHAFGAHGTPSSMKIVEILGMIQARETFKVCTLNEFRKYLNLKPYESFEEWNDDKDTSRAAELLYGHIDNLELYPGLQAECTKPAMPGSGVCPPQTVGRGILDDAVALVRGDRFLTYDFNSTTLTNWGVNKLSEFAGGAYGGMLPKLLFGALPGEFTGTSPYALLPFYTPTAVKGILKGNGVVEKYDLKRPASDQVIIGIHTQEGCKKAFADRDSFRTIYDPMIRTLNDGTGFIVGWDDKKQHDDRTAILHKVFYEENFDKNITAFFREHVVSAIKRSSLKYPDSRRSLDVIRDVTNVVPVEYLAHRFAIPLKTKEHPRGLISLSQLFAITMVTFQYQSFNILPVNEWLLRETSLKVAPLLRGVFEAHLKTQHGGHKEALVDWLAKGSAFEVGPEADRFYHALRDTKLPLEALVADCLGLAGPLLGVITQQASLLVDLYLSDDYKTYKDRIIELAHQDTEASDRELLGFVYEGMRHAGIVPGQPRMAAKDMIFEDGARGPIPIKAHQIVLVAQSKAAMDPAAFPNPEKIDPTRPLNSYTLFGYGMHVCFGQRVAGLALSAILKEVFKLNNLRRAPGRPGKLHLREHEVAGVNFRLYIDSNSKESPVPATMRVLYDE
;
A
#
# COMPACT_ATOMS: atom_id res chain seq x y z
N MET A 1 -3.52 40.45 67.37
CA MET A 1 -3.51 41.91 67.63
C MET A 1 -2.60 42.73 66.71
N ALA A 2 -1.56 42.16 66.07
CA ALA A 2 -0.69 42.90 65.13
C ALA A 2 -1.38 43.35 63.82
N GLY A 3 -2.39 42.64 63.33
CA GLY A 3 -3.09 42.98 62.08
C GLY A 3 -3.98 44.23 62.15
N LEU A 4 -4.55 44.54 63.33
CA LEU A 4 -5.44 45.70 63.50
C LEU A 4 -4.66 47.03 63.53
N LEU A 5 -3.48 47.01 64.15
CA LEU A 5 -2.57 48.16 64.20
C LEU A 5 -1.98 48.45 62.80
N SER A 6 -1.61 47.43 62.02
CA SER A 6 -1.09 47.66 60.64
C SER A 6 -2.14 48.30 59.71
N LYS A 7 -3.42 47.93 59.86
CA LYS A 7 -4.53 48.52 59.10
C LYS A 7 -4.80 49.98 59.49
N LEU A 8 -4.65 50.32 60.77
CA LEU A 8 -4.75 51.70 61.27
C LEU A 8 -3.58 52.58 60.80
N PHE A 9 -2.34 52.05 60.76
CA PHE A 9 -1.19 52.79 60.25
C PHE A 9 -1.29 53.06 58.74
N GLY A 10 -1.80 52.13 57.93
CA GLY A 10 -2.00 52.34 56.49
C GLY A 10 -3.00 53.45 56.13
N LEU A 11 -3.97 53.74 57.01
CA LEU A 11 -4.97 54.80 56.83
C LEU A 11 -4.39 56.22 57.02
N PHE A 12 -3.32 56.38 57.79
CA PHE A 12 -2.69 57.69 58.02
C PHE A 12 -1.78 58.14 56.87
N TRP A 13 -1.35 57.22 56.01
CA TRP A 13 -0.42 57.47 54.90
C TRP A 13 -1.04 57.25 53.52
N ALA A 14 -2.34 56.98 53.44
CA ALA A 14 -3.05 56.86 52.18
C ALA A 14 -3.22 58.24 51.53
N GLU A 15 -2.77 58.41 50.29
CA GLU A 15 -2.98 59.64 49.54
C GLU A 15 -4.50 59.90 49.33
N PRO A 16 -4.97 61.16 49.44
CA PRO A 16 -6.36 61.50 49.18
C PRO A 16 -6.73 61.20 47.71
N THR A 17 -7.95 60.70 47.49
CA THR A 17 -8.40 60.28 46.16
C THR A 17 -8.50 61.48 45.22
N SER A 18 -8.08 61.32 43.95
CA SER A 18 -8.19 62.36 42.93
C SER A 18 -9.54 62.36 42.21
N ALA A 19 -10.49 61.52 42.64
CA ALA A 19 -11.81 61.42 42.06
C ALA A 19 -12.70 62.58 42.55
N PRO A 20 -13.47 63.26 41.67
CA PRO A 20 -14.30 64.40 42.06
C PRO A 20 -15.37 64.09 43.13
N ASP A 21 -15.79 62.83 43.23
CA ASP A 21 -16.79 62.35 44.20
C ASP A 21 -16.17 61.80 45.49
N GLY A 22 -14.84 61.87 45.64
CA GLY A 22 -14.11 61.47 46.84
C GLY A 22 -14.09 59.96 47.10
N LYS A 23 -14.56 59.14 46.15
CA LYS A 23 -14.52 57.68 46.27
C LYS A 23 -13.11 57.16 45.99
N THR A 24 -12.71 56.11 46.70
CA THR A 24 -11.56 55.28 46.31
C THR A 24 -11.91 54.45 45.08
N ASP A 25 -10.92 53.96 44.32
CA ASP A 25 -11.16 53.11 43.16
C ASP A 25 -12.09 51.91 43.48
N GLU A 26 -11.97 51.33 44.69
CA GLU A 26 -12.86 50.26 45.18
C GLU A 26 -14.31 50.71 45.37
N GLN A 27 -14.50 51.91 45.93
CA GLN A 27 -15.84 52.49 46.17
C GLN A 27 -16.50 52.92 44.86
N ALA A 28 -15.71 53.35 43.87
CA ALA A 28 -16.20 53.70 42.54
C ALA A 28 -16.54 52.45 41.70
N SER A 29 -15.72 51.39 41.78
CA SER A 29 -15.94 50.16 41.01
C SER A 29 -16.95 49.20 41.65
N GLY A 30 -17.35 49.43 42.91
CA GLY A 30 -18.23 48.55 43.68
C GLY A 30 -17.64 47.16 43.93
N ARG A 31 -16.31 47.01 43.82
CA ARG A 31 -15.60 45.73 43.96
C ARG A 31 -14.43 45.90 44.94
N PRO A 32 -14.28 45.03 45.95
CA PRO A 32 -13.12 45.09 46.85
C PRO A 32 -11.81 44.80 46.09
N LYS A 33 -10.72 45.47 46.49
CA LYS A 33 -9.36 45.36 45.96
C LYS A 33 -8.78 44.04 46.43
N VAL A 34 -8.86 43.05 45.57
CA VAL A 34 -8.25 41.74 45.79
C VAL A 34 -6.73 41.91 45.79
N THR A 35 -6.12 41.91 46.97
CA THR A 35 -4.67 41.97 47.11
C THR A 35 -4.11 40.57 46.84
N LYS A 36 -3.51 40.37 45.67
CA LYS A 36 -2.89 39.09 45.30
C LYS A 36 -1.73 38.78 46.25
N SER A 37 -1.64 37.54 46.75
CA SER A 37 -0.49 37.11 47.55
C SER A 37 0.76 36.95 46.67
N SER A 38 1.95 37.06 47.26
CA SER A 38 3.20 36.84 46.52
C SER A 38 3.44 35.34 46.33
N MET A 39 4.16 34.94 45.26
CA MET A 39 4.48 33.53 45.03
C MET A 39 5.30 32.91 46.18
N LEU A 40 6.16 33.70 46.85
CA LEU A 40 6.90 33.24 48.02
C LEU A 40 5.96 32.93 49.20
N HIS A 41 4.93 33.76 49.41
CA HIS A 41 3.92 33.52 50.43
C HIS A 41 3.11 32.25 50.11
N ASP A 42 2.73 32.05 48.86
CA ASP A 42 1.98 30.86 48.42
C ASP A 42 2.77 29.55 48.59
N LEU A 43 4.08 29.57 48.33
CA LEU A 43 4.96 28.42 48.53
C LEU A 43 5.07 27.98 50.00
N THR A 44 4.87 28.89 50.97
CA THR A 44 4.89 28.51 52.40
C THR A 44 3.66 27.72 52.84
N HIS A 45 2.61 27.69 52.00
CA HIS A 45 1.38 26.95 52.25
C HIS A 45 1.37 25.57 51.59
N LEU A 46 2.42 25.21 50.84
CA LEU A 46 2.55 23.92 50.15
C LEU A 46 3.57 23.04 50.85
N ASN A 47 3.32 21.73 50.86
CA ASN A 47 4.30 20.74 51.29
C ASN A 47 5.28 20.39 50.14
N ALA A 48 6.37 19.69 50.47
CA ALA A 48 7.43 19.38 49.50
C ALA A 48 6.94 18.51 48.33
N ASP A 49 6.00 17.60 48.59
CA ASP A 49 5.45 16.69 47.57
C ASP A 49 4.54 17.45 46.58
N GLU A 50 3.73 18.38 47.09
CA GLU A 50 2.89 19.29 46.29
C GLU A 50 3.73 20.16 45.35
N VAL A 51 4.83 20.74 45.84
CA VAL A 51 5.75 21.54 45.02
C VAL A 51 6.44 20.69 43.96
N GLN A 52 6.87 19.47 44.31
CA GLN A 52 7.48 18.55 43.34
C GLN A 52 6.50 18.11 42.26
N ASN A 53 5.24 17.83 42.61
CA ASN A 53 4.21 17.42 41.66
C ASN A 53 3.90 18.52 40.65
N VAL A 54 3.79 19.79 41.07
CA VAL A 54 3.61 20.91 40.14
C VAL A 54 4.80 21.07 39.21
N LEU A 55 6.03 21.01 39.73
CA LEU A 55 7.22 21.11 38.89
C LEU A 55 7.30 19.98 37.87
N LYS A 56 6.89 18.77 38.25
CA LYS A 56 6.76 17.63 37.33
C LYS A 56 5.69 17.87 36.28
N VAL A 57 4.47 18.31 36.65
CA VAL A 57 3.41 18.60 35.67
C VAL A 57 3.81 19.71 34.72
N VAL A 58 4.35 20.83 35.23
CA VAL A 58 4.83 21.93 34.38
C VAL A 58 5.93 21.42 33.43
N LYS A 59 6.87 20.63 33.92
CA LYS A 59 7.92 20.03 33.09
C LYS A 59 7.33 19.09 32.04
N THR A 60 6.38 18.23 32.39
CA THR A 60 5.71 17.29 31.47
C THR A 60 4.96 18.06 30.39
N VAL A 61 4.17 19.08 30.76
CA VAL A 61 3.43 19.97 29.85
C VAL A 61 4.38 20.69 28.90
N VAL A 62 5.44 21.31 29.42
CA VAL A 62 6.45 22.02 28.61
C VAL A 62 7.21 21.05 27.71
N SER A 63 7.50 19.84 28.18
CA SER A 63 8.21 18.82 27.40
C SER A 63 7.34 18.14 26.34
N GLY A 64 6.00 18.25 26.43
CA GLY A 64 5.06 17.54 25.57
C GLY A 64 5.08 16.02 25.72
N GLN A 65 5.64 15.47 26.80
CA GLN A 65 5.68 14.03 27.07
C GLN A 65 4.31 13.50 27.48
N ALA A 66 4.04 12.23 27.15
CA ALA A 66 2.84 11.55 27.60
C ALA A 66 2.81 11.44 29.14
N MET A 67 1.66 11.73 29.74
CA MET A 67 1.43 11.58 31.18
C MET A 67 0.98 10.15 31.48
N ASP A 68 1.58 9.50 32.48
CA ASP A 68 1.07 8.25 33.04
C ASP A 68 -0.04 8.59 34.06
N ASP A 69 -1.28 8.26 33.72
CA ASP A 69 -2.45 8.55 34.56
C ASP A 69 -2.41 7.79 35.90
N LYS A 70 -1.66 6.67 35.98
CA LYS A 70 -1.47 5.93 37.22
C LYS A 70 -0.62 6.68 38.25
N GLU A 71 0.13 7.70 37.82
CA GLU A 71 0.88 8.57 38.74
C GLU A 71 0.01 9.68 39.35
N LEU A 72 -1.27 9.81 38.96
CA LEU A 72 -2.25 10.77 39.50
C LEU A 72 -1.76 12.23 39.48
N MET A 73 -0.93 12.58 38.49
CA MET A 73 -0.27 13.90 38.45
C MET A 73 -1.25 15.05 38.31
N LEU A 74 -2.28 14.89 37.48
CA LEU A 74 -3.33 15.90 37.27
C LEU A 74 -4.15 16.07 38.55
N GLU A 75 -4.58 14.97 39.15
CA GLU A 75 -5.35 14.94 40.40
C GLU A 75 -4.57 15.60 41.53
N ASN A 76 -3.29 15.29 41.70
CA ASN A 76 -2.42 15.89 42.71
C ASN A 76 -2.26 17.41 42.49
N SER A 77 -2.16 17.85 41.24
CA SER A 77 -2.07 19.29 40.92
C SER A 77 -3.39 20.03 41.17
N LEU A 78 -4.52 19.40 40.86
CA LEU A 78 -5.85 19.94 41.15
C LEU A 78 -6.13 19.97 42.66
N ALA A 79 -5.74 18.92 43.40
CA ALA A 79 -5.85 18.87 44.85
C ALA A 79 -5.04 20.01 45.50
N MET A 80 -3.82 20.26 45.02
CA MET A 80 -3.02 21.40 45.46
C MET A 80 -3.68 22.75 45.14
N LEU A 81 -4.24 22.94 43.94
CA LEU A 81 -4.95 24.18 43.61
C LEU A 81 -6.13 24.45 44.56
N GLN A 82 -6.76 23.41 45.09
CA GLN A 82 -7.84 23.53 46.06
C GLN A 82 -7.36 23.96 47.46
N THR A 83 -6.09 23.74 47.82
CA THR A 83 -5.53 24.16 49.12
C THR A 83 -5.05 25.62 49.12
N LEU A 84 -4.84 26.21 47.95
CA LEU A 84 -4.37 27.59 47.82
C LEU A 84 -5.48 28.63 48.08
N PRO A 85 -5.17 29.78 48.72
CA PRO A 85 -6.13 30.86 48.92
C PRO A 85 -6.67 31.44 47.61
N ALA A 86 -7.91 31.95 47.62
CA ALA A 86 -8.55 32.52 46.43
C ALA A 86 -7.81 33.73 45.82
N ASN A 87 -6.92 34.39 46.57
CA ASN A 87 -6.06 35.49 46.10
C ASN A 87 -4.64 35.03 45.72
N SER A 88 -4.40 33.72 45.57
CA SER A 88 -3.10 33.13 45.24
C SER A 88 -2.63 33.46 43.82
N THR A 89 -1.46 34.09 43.70
CA THR A 89 -0.80 34.31 42.40
C THR A 89 -0.27 33.00 41.82
N LEU A 90 0.23 32.09 42.67
CA LEU A 90 0.68 30.76 42.23
C LEU A 90 -0.50 29.92 41.71
N GLY A 91 -1.61 29.92 42.44
CA GLY A 91 -2.84 29.23 42.07
C GLY A 91 -3.44 29.74 40.76
N GLU A 92 -3.46 31.07 40.56
CA GLU A 92 -3.90 31.68 39.30
C GLU A 92 -3.02 31.25 38.11
N ARG A 93 -1.70 31.27 38.25
CA ARG A 93 -0.77 30.89 37.17
C ARG A 93 -0.83 29.40 36.87
N ALA A 94 -0.77 28.55 37.89
CA ALA A 94 -0.84 27.10 37.72
C ALA A 94 -2.22 26.67 37.18
N GLY A 95 -3.30 27.28 37.68
CA GLY A 95 -4.65 27.09 37.15
C GLY A 95 -4.79 27.50 35.69
N ALA A 96 -4.25 28.67 35.29
CA ALA A 96 -4.26 29.10 33.90
C ALA A 96 -3.48 28.14 32.97
N GLN A 97 -2.36 27.59 33.43
CA GLN A 97 -1.60 26.59 32.66
C GLN A 97 -2.35 25.26 32.51
N ILE A 98 -2.99 24.78 33.59
CA ILE A 98 -3.81 23.56 33.55
C ILE A 98 -5.03 23.77 32.63
N ILE A 99 -5.72 24.92 32.73
CA ILE A 99 -6.84 25.25 31.84
C ILE A 99 -6.36 25.31 30.38
N ASN A 100 -5.22 25.95 30.12
CA ASN A 100 -4.67 26.01 28.77
C ASN A 100 -4.32 24.62 28.23
N MET A 101 -3.71 23.75 29.05
CA MET A 101 -3.45 22.36 28.68
C MET A 101 -4.76 21.64 28.32
N LEU A 102 -5.75 21.64 29.22
CA LEU A 102 -7.05 20.98 29.01
C LEU A 102 -7.81 21.54 27.80
N TRP A 103 -7.70 22.85 27.56
CA TRP A 103 -8.29 23.51 26.38
C TRP A 103 -7.62 23.05 25.08
N GLN A 104 -6.28 22.89 25.08
CA GLN A 104 -5.51 22.47 23.92
C GLN A 104 -5.57 20.95 23.65
N ASP A 105 -6.00 20.15 24.63
CA ASP A 105 -6.23 18.70 24.45
C ASP A 105 -7.41 18.40 23.51
N LEU A 106 -8.34 19.34 23.35
CA LEU A 106 -9.48 19.22 22.44
C LEU A 106 -9.38 20.23 21.28
N PRO A 107 -9.71 19.82 20.04
CA PRO A 107 -9.76 20.72 18.90
C PRO A 107 -10.98 21.65 18.98
N HIS A 108 -10.78 22.93 18.65
CA HIS A 108 -11.82 23.95 18.65
C HIS A 108 -11.76 24.78 17.33
N PRO A 109 -12.66 24.55 16.35
CA PRO A 109 -13.75 23.56 16.33
C PRO A 109 -13.23 22.12 16.10
N ALA A 110 -14.11 21.12 16.26
CA ALA A 110 -13.77 19.73 15.98
C ALA A 110 -13.36 19.53 14.50
N GLY A 111 -12.38 18.67 14.24
CA GLY A 111 -11.83 18.47 12.89
C GLY A 111 -12.77 17.77 11.90
N THR A 112 -13.79 17.05 12.39
CA THR A 112 -14.79 16.38 11.55
C THR A 112 -16.09 16.16 12.32
N THR A 113 -17.13 15.69 11.65
CA THR A 113 -18.42 15.31 12.23
C THR A 113 -18.64 13.80 12.11
N ALA A 114 -19.30 13.20 13.09
CA ALA A 114 -19.72 11.80 13.04
C ALA A 114 -21.09 11.69 12.36
N SER A 115 -21.14 11.70 11.03
CA SER A 115 -22.38 11.51 10.27
C SER A 115 -22.16 10.65 9.02
N PRO A 116 -23.20 9.96 8.48
CA PRO A 116 -23.07 9.25 7.21
C PRO A 116 -22.57 10.15 6.06
N GLU A 117 -22.95 11.42 6.08
CA GLU A 117 -22.59 12.42 5.06
C GLU A 117 -21.11 12.84 5.11
N SER A 118 -20.42 12.66 6.24
CA SER A 118 -18.99 12.99 6.38
C SER A 118 -18.08 11.88 5.86
N ARG A 119 -18.61 10.69 5.55
CA ARG A 119 -17.82 9.53 5.12
C ARG A 119 -17.26 9.66 3.70
N TYR A 120 -17.98 10.35 2.82
CA TYR A 120 -17.69 10.37 1.38
C TYR A 120 -17.31 11.77 0.88
N ARG A 121 -16.38 11.81 -0.05
CA ARG A 121 -16.07 13.02 -0.82
C ARG A 121 -17.25 13.37 -1.72
N LYS A 122 -17.73 14.61 -1.66
CA LYS A 122 -18.73 15.09 -2.63
C LYS A 122 -18.13 15.13 -4.05
N PRO A 123 -18.95 15.04 -5.11
CA PRO A 123 -18.46 15.03 -6.48
C PRO A 123 -17.70 16.31 -6.89
N ASP A 124 -18.05 17.44 -6.30
CA ASP A 124 -17.45 18.76 -6.56
C ASP A 124 -16.41 19.19 -5.52
N GLY A 125 -16.05 18.29 -4.59
CA GLY A 125 -15.13 18.58 -3.49
C GLY A 125 -15.71 19.42 -2.34
N SER A 126 -16.99 19.81 -2.39
CA SER A 126 -17.65 20.51 -1.29
C SER A 126 -17.71 19.68 0.00
N GLY A 127 -17.81 20.36 1.14
CA GLY A 127 -17.93 19.72 2.46
C GLY A 127 -16.66 19.03 2.96
N ASN A 128 -15.50 19.25 2.31
CA ASN A 128 -14.21 18.81 2.83
C ASN A 128 -13.91 19.47 4.19
N ASN A 129 -14.04 20.81 4.24
CA ASN A 129 -14.12 21.53 5.50
C ASN A 129 -15.58 21.50 6.02
N PRO A 130 -15.87 20.87 7.18
CA PRO A 130 -17.23 20.78 7.72
C PRO A 130 -17.85 22.13 8.09
N TRP A 131 -17.02 23.15 8.34
CA TRP A 131 -17.42 24.47 8.83
C TRP A 131 -17.42 25.52 7.72
N ASN A 132 -16.88 25.21 6.55
CA ASN A 132 -16.97 26.02 5.34
C ASN A 132 -17.12 25.12 4.10
N ALA A 133 -18.37 24.74 3.79
CA ALA A 133 -18.67 23.72 2.80
C ALA A 133 -18.23 24.06 1.36
N ASP A 134 -18.16 25.33 0.98
CA ASP A 134 -17.73 25.74 -0.36
C ASP A 134 -16.20 25.88 -0.49
N MET A 135 -15.44 25.75 0.60
CA MET A 135 -13.99 25.85 0.56
C MET A 135 -13.38 24.76 -0.33
N GLY A 136 -12.71 25.18 -1.41
CA GLY A 136 -12.04 24.29 -2.35
C GLY A 136 -12.97 23.57 -3.34
N LYS A 137 -14.26 23.93 -3.35
CA LYS A 137 -15.25 23.35 -4.26
C LYS A 137 -14.99 23.73 -5.72
N ALA A 138 -15.17 22.77 -6.63
CA ALA A 138 -15.11 22.98 -8.06
C ALA A 138 -16.14 24.02 -8.55
N GLY A 139 -15.77 24.81 -9.55
CA GLY A 139 -16.58 25.93 -10.04
C GLY A 139 -16.48 27.20 -9.19
N SER A 140 -15.54 27.25 -8.23
CA SER A 140 -15.27 28.43 -7.39
C SER A 140 -14.12 29.29 -7.94
N PRO A 141 -14.01 30.57 -7.54
CA PRO A 141 -12.86 31.40 -7.88
C PRO A 141 -11.54 30.87 -7.30
N TYR A 142 -10.43 31.10 -7.99
CA TYR A 142 -9.09 30.94 -7.42
C TYR A 142 -8.87 31.88 -6.23
N SER A 143 -8.02 31.48 -5.28
CA SER A 143 -7.51 32.39 -4.25
C SER A 143 -6.35 33.26 -4.78
N ARG A 144 -5.95 34.24 -3.98
CA ARG A 144 -4.73 35.04 -4.22
C ARG A 144 -3.89 34.99 -2.96
N SER A 145 -2.65 34.54 -3.11
CA SER A 145 -1.71 34.46 -1.98
C SER A 145 -0.89 35.73 -1.84
N VAL A 146 -0.59 36.42 -2.95
CA VAL A 146 0.31 37.58 -2.95
C VAL A 146 -0.38 38.80 -3.57
N PRO A 147 -0.55 39.89 -2.80
CA PRO A 147 -1.06 41.13 -3.36
C PRO A 147 0.00 41.76 -4.30
N PRO A 148 -0.38 42.17 -5.53
CA PRO A 148 0.50 42.93 -6.42
C PRO A 148 0.60 44.38 -5.94
N THR A 149 1.63 44.67 -5.14
CA THR A 149 1.85 46.00 -4.52
C THR A 149 2.77 46.90 -5.35
N LYS A 150 3.64 46.31 -6.19
CA LYS A 150 4.48 47.04 -7.12
C LYS A 150 3.62 47.67 -8.20
N ALA A 151 3.67 49.00 -8.32
CA ALA A 151 3.11 49.69 -9.47
C ALA A 151 3.86 49.25 -10.74
N VAL A 152 3.11 48.74 -11.72
CA VAL A 152 3.59 48.32 -13.03
C VAL A 152 3.21 49.38 -14.06
N GLY A 153 4.12 49.71 -14.97
CA GLY A 153 3.83 50.63 -16.07
C GLY A 153 2.78 50.07 -17.04
N PRO A 154 2.12 50.92 -17.85
CA PRO A 154 1.16 50.46 -18.84
C PRO A 154 1.80 49.68 -19.99
N ASP A 155 3.07 49.94 -20.27
CA ASP A 155 3.81 49.37 -21.41
C ASP A 155 4.60 48.13 -20.98
N LEU A 156 3.91 46.99 -20.85
CA LEU A 156 4.58 45.69 -20.66
C LEU A 156 5.13 45.14 -21.99
N PRO A 157 6.24 44.37 -21.97
CA PRO A 157 6.81 43.80 -23.19
C PRO A 157 5.84 42.87 -23.91
N ASP A 158 5.88 42.86 -25.24
CA ASP A 158 5.07 41.94 -26.06
C ASP A 158 5.30 40.46 -25.64
N PRO A 159 4.25 39.70 -25.28
CA PRO A 159 4.40 38.30 -24.88
C PRO A 159 5.09 37.41 -25.92
N GLU A 160 4.89 37.67 -27.22
CA GLU A 160 5.55 36.90 -28.27
C GLU A 160 7.06 37.17 -28.27
N LEU A 161 7.46 38.45 -28.18
CA LEU A 161 8.86 38.82 -28.03
C LEU A 161 9.49 38.17 -26.78
N VAL A 162 8.81 38.17 -25.63
CA VAL A 162 9.27 37.51 -24.40
C VAL A 162 9.50 36.02 -24.62
N PHE A 163 8.56 35.33 -25.29
CA PHE A 163 8.72 33.91 -25.61
C PHE A 163 9.94 33.67 -26.51
N GLU A 164 10.06 34.40 -27.62
CA GLU A 164 11.15 34.21 -28.59
C GLU A 164 12.53 34.47 -27.99
N THR A 165 12.61 35.46 -27.09
CA THR A 165 13.88 35.92 -26.52
C THR A 165 14.29 35.21 -25.24
N LEU A 166 13.36 34.69 -24.42
CA LEU A 166 13.67 34.07 -23.13
C LEU A 166 13.30 32.58 -23.04
N LEU A 167 12.21 32.14 -23.68
CA LEU A 167 11.61 30.82 -23.40
C LEU A 167 11.83 29.80 -24.51
N ARG A 168 11.80 30.22 -25.78
CA ARG A 168 11.87 29.33 -26.95
C ARG A 168 13.13 28.49 -26.90
N ARG A 169 12.95 27.16 -27.03
CA ARG A 169 14.02 26.18 -27.08
C ARG A 169 14.98 26.50 -28.22
N LYS A 170 16.24 26.75 -27.88
CA LYS A 170 17.35 26.96 -28.81
C LYS A 170 18.37 25.85 -28.64
N GLY A 171 18.98 25.40 -29.74
CA GLY A 171 20.02 24.37 -29.71
C GLY A 171 19.51 22.94 -29.49
N PRO A 172 20.39 21.99 -29.13
CA PRO A 172 20.04 20.58 -28.96
C PRO A 172 19.17 20.34 -27.72
N PHE A 173 18.42 19.25 -27.74
CA PHE A 173 17.66 18.77 -26.58
C PHE A 173 18.60 18.57 -25.37
N ARG A 174 18.27 19.18 -24.22
CA ARG A 174 19.01 19.03 -22.96
C ARG A 174 18.30 17.98 -22.09
N PRO A 175 18.83 16.75 -21.93
CA PRO A 175 18.23 15.77 -21.05
C PRO A 175 18.16 16.26 -19.59
N HIS A 176 17.11 15.87 -18.88
CA HIS A 176 16.91 16.25 -17.50
C HIS A 176 18.11 15.87 -16.61
N PRO A 177 18.67 16.77 -15.78
CA PRO A 177 19.95 16.53 -15.08
C PRO A 177 19.95 15.32 -14.13
N SER A 178 18.84 15.09 -13.39
CA SER A 178 18.68 13.90 -12.56
C SER A 178 18.32 12.64 -13.35
N GLY A 179 18.07 12.74 -14.65
CA GLY A 179 17.60 11.65 -15.49
C GLY A 179 16.14 11.28 -15.25
N LEU A 180 15.31 12.22 -14.81
CA LEU A 180 13.85 12.06 -14.81
C LEU A 180 13.35 11.93 -16.25
N ASN A 181 12.32 11.11 -16.42
CA ASN A 181 11.82 10.70 -17.72
C ASN A 181 10.46 11.30 -18.04
N ARG A 182 9.96 10.97 -19.23
CA ARG A 182 8.64 11.37 -19.72
C ARG A 182 7.49 10.89 -18.83
N LEU A 183 7.61 9.71 -18.20
CA LEU A 183 6.56 9.18 -17.32
C LEU A 183 6.37 10.06 -16.07
N PHE A 184 7.47 10.57 -15.49
CA PHE A 184 7.40 11.52 -14.36
C PHE A 184 6.56 12.75 -14.70
N PHE A 185 6.81 13.39 -15.85
CA PHE A 185 6.06 14.57 -16.29
C PHE A 185 4.65 14.24 -16.80
N SER A 186 4.41 12.99 -17.23
CA SER A 186 3.07 12.49 -17.50
C SER A 186 2.25 12.42 -16.22
N PHE A 187 2.82 11.88 -15.14
CA PHE A 187 2.18 11.87 -13.82
C PHE A 187 2.02 13.30 -13.25
N ALA A 188 3.03 14.16 -13.42
CA ALA A 188 2.93 15.58 -13.04
C ALA A 188 1.72 16.26 -13.69
N THR A 189 1.45 15.97 -14.96
CA THR A 189 0.31 16.52 -15.69
C THR A 189 -1.02 16.06 -15.09
N VAL A 190 -1.12 14.80 -14.64
CA VAL A 190 -2.30 14.34 -13.88
C VAL A 190 -2.45 15.17 -12.60
N VAL A 191 -1.40 15.27 -11.77
CA VAL A 191 -1.43 16.04 -10.51
C VAL A 191 -1.82 17.51 -10.72
N ILE A 192 -1.28 18.16 -11.76
CA ILE A 192 -1.61 19.56 -12.07
C ILE A 192 -3.10 19.69 -12.42
N HIS A 193 -3.65 18.75 -13.19
CA HIS A 193 -5.04 18.80 -13.65
C HIS A 193 -6.06 18.39 -12.58
N GLU A 194 -5.62 17.80 -11.47
CA GLU A 194 -6.44 17.58 -10.27
C GLU A 194 -6.77 18.88 -9.55
N CYS A 195 -5.94 19.91 -9.70
CA CYS A 195 -6.04 21.13 -8.92
C CYS A 195 -6.28 22.39 -9.79
N PHE A 196 -5.91 22.36 -11.07
CA PHE A 196 -5.93 23.54 -11.93
C PHE A 196 -6.68 23.29 -13.25
N GLN A 197 -7.90 23.84 -13.34
CA GLN A 197 -8.67 23.87 -14.58
C GLN A 197 -9.42 25.19 -14.73
N THR A 198 -8.74 26.22 -15.24
CA THR A 198 -9.37 27.52 -15.48
C THR A 198 -10.50 27.43 -16.51
N SER A 199 -11.66 27.99 -16.16
CA SER A 199 -12.81 28.00 -17.08
C SER A 199 -12.53 28.84 -18.32
N ARG A 200 -12.91 28.29 -19.48
CA ARG A 200 -12.83 29.00 -20.77
C ARG A 200 -13.90 30.08 -20.93
N LYS A 201 -14.97 30.03 -20.13
CA LYS A 201 -16.06 31.02 -20.15
C LYS A 201 -15.85 32.13 -19.12
N ASN A 202 -15.34 31.77 -17.94
CA ASN A 202 -15.09 32.70 -16.86
C ASN A 202 -13.68 32.47 -16.28
N PRO A 203 -12.66 33.19 -16.76
CA PRO A 203 -11.25 32.86 -16.50
C PRO A 203 -10.81 33.07 -15.05
N TRP A 204 -11.69 33.53 -14.16
CA TRP A 204 -11.47 33.65 -12.72
C TRP A 204 -11.84 32.36 -11.95
N ILE A 205 -12.59 31.46 -12.59
CA ILE A 205 -13.13 30.25 -11.98
C ILE A 205 -12.22 29.05 -12.25
N ASN A 206 -11.97 28.28 -11.20
CA ASN A 206 -11.41 26.95 -11.29
C ASN A 206 -12.54 25.92 -11.42
N GLU A 207 -12.57 25.18 -12.52
CA GLU A 207 -13.59 24.15 -12.81
C GLU A 207 -13.31 22.82 -12.10
N THR A 208 -12.14 22.67 -11.47
CA THR A 208 -11.82 21.51 -10.64
C THR A 208 -11.79 21.86 -9.16
N SER A 209 -11.87 20.84 -8.30
CA SER A 209 -11.73 21.03 -6.87
C SER A 209 -10.31 21.46 -6.52
N SER A 210 -10.11 22.09 -5.36
CA SER A 210 -8.77 22.43 -4.86
C SER A 210 -8.11 21.27 -4.08
N TYR A 211 -8.62 20.05 -4.28
CA TYR A 211 -8.19 18.84 -3.58
C TYR A 211 -7.63 17.81 -4.56
N VAL A 212 -6.78 16.94 -4.03
CA VAL A 212 -6.16 15.84 -4.78
C VAL A 212 -7.07 14.62 -4.68
N ASP A 213 -8.19 14.61 -5.41
CA ASP A 213 -9.34 13.73 -5.18
C ASP A 213 -9.72 12.79 -6.35
N LEU A 214 -8.79 12.61 -7.29
CA LEU A 214 -8.93 11.89 -8.55
C LEU A 214 -10.09 12.41 -9.42
N SER A 215 -10.37 13.71 -9.36
CA SER A 215 -11.44 14.33 -10.16
C SER A 215 -11.18 14.26 -11.66
N THR A 216 -9.93 14.11 -12.10
CA THR A 216 -9.65 13.83 -13.52
C THR A 216 -10.22 12.49 -13.98
N LEU A 217 -10.25 11.49 -13.09
CA LEU A 217 -10.83 10.17 -13.33
C LEU A 217 -12.34 10.15 -13.09
N TYR A 218 -12.79 10.68 -11.94
CA TYR A 218 -14.18 10.57 -11.50
C TYR A 218 -15.08 11.73 -11.93
N GLY A 219 -14.53 12.91 -12.19
CA GLY A 219 -15.27 14.11 -12.55
C GLY A 219 -15.32 15.17 -11.43
N ASN A 220 -15.72 16.39 -11.80
CA ASN A 220 -15.75 17.55 -10.90
C ASN A 220 -17.18 17.89 -10.41
N ASN A 221 -18.16 17.05 -10.73
CA ASN A 221 -19.56 17.22 -10.34
C ASN A 221 -20.31 15.88 -10.52
N ALA A 222 -21.58 15.85 -10.10
CA ALA A 222 -22.39 14.65 -10.16
C ALA A 222 -22.69 14.16 -11.60
N GLU A 223 -22.78 15.07 -12.57
CA GLU A 223 -23.01 14.73 -13.97
C GLU A 223 -21.79 14.00 -14.54
N ASP A 224 -20.59 14.54 -14.32
CA ASP A 224 -19.34 13.92 -14.76
C ASP A 224 -19.16 12.53 -14.14
N GLN A 225 -19.46 12.37 -12.84
CA GLN A 225 -19.42 11.08 -12.15
C GLN A 225 -20.38 10.06 -12.76
N ALA A 226 -21.62 10.48 -13.06
CA ALA A 226 -22.60 9.60 -13.68
C ALA A 226 -22.12 9.08 -15.06
N ARG A 227 -21.36 9.88 -15.82
CA ARG A 227 -20.84 9.46 -17.14
C ARG A 227 -19.81 8.33 -17.08
N VAL A 228 -19.09 8.16 -15.97
CA VAL A 228 -18.05 7.12 -15.85
C VAL A 228 -18.52 5.87 -15.12
N ARG A 229 -19.63 5.93 -14.38
CA ARG A 229 -20.15 4.83 -13.57
C ARG A 229 -20.98 3.84 -14.39
N THR A 230 -20.85 2.56 -14.07
CA THR A 230 -21.75 1.51 -14.58
C THR A 230 -23.09 1.48 -13.82
N THR A 231 -23.13 2.11 -12.63
CA THR A 231 -24.24 2.03 -11.66
C THR A 231 -24.56 0.61 -11.19
N LYS A 232 -23.57 -0.28 -11.26
CA LYS A 232 -23.63 -1.65 -10.76
C LYS A 232 -22.43 -1.96 -9.87
N ASN A 233 -22.71 -2.34 -8.62
CA ASN A 233 -21.70 -2.74 -7.62
C ASN A 233 -20.54 -1.75 -7.43
N GLY A 234 -20.81 -0.46 -7.62
CA GLY A 234 -19.84 0.61 -7.44
C GLY A 234 -18.78 0.70 -8.53
N LEU A 235 -18.91 -0.03 -9.64
CA LEU A 235 -17.92 -0.09 -10.71
C LEU A 235 -17.98 1.14 -11.62
N ILE A 236 -16.84 1.47 -12.23
CA ILE A 236 -16.74 2.38 -13.38
C ILE A 236 -16.54 1.60 -14.69
N TYR A 237 -16.89 2.21 -15.82
CA TYR A 237 -16.62 1.61 -17.12
C TYR A 237 -15.11 1.38 -17.28
N PRO A 238 -14.68 0.19 -17.78
CA PRO A 238 -13.27 -0.12 -17.91
C PRO A 238 -12.51 0.92 -18.74
N ASP A 239 -11.37 1.35 -18.21
CA ASP A 239 -10.50 2.36 -18.82
C ASP A 239 -11.22 3.66 -19.21
N SER A 240 -12.23 4.07 -18.44
CA SER A 240 -12.94 5.34 -18.61
C SER A 240 -12.31 6.44 -17.76
N ILE A 241 -12.33 7.68 -18.28
CA ILE A 241 -11.80 8.90 -17.65
C ILE A 241 -12.85 9.99 -17.80
N ALA A 242 -13.14 10.72 -16.72
CA ALA A 242 -14.15 11.78 -16.75
C ALA A 242 -13.67 13.07 -17.46
N SER A 243 -12.37 13.38 -17.38
CA SER A 243 -11.81 14.63 -17.92
C SER A 243 -11.56 14.55 -19.43
N PRO A 244 -12.32 15.30 -20.27
CA PRO A 244 -12.02 15.41 -21.69
C PRO A 244 -10.67 16.11 -21.94
N ARG A 245 -10.21 16.93 -21.00
CA ARG A 245 -8.93 17.64 -21.11
C ARG A 245 -7.74 16.68 -21.01
N ILE A 246 -7.82 15.67 -20.15
CA ILE A 246 -6.79 14.61 -20.06
C ILE A 246 -6.75 13.77 -21.34
N MET A 247 -7.89 13.47 -21.96
CA MET A 247 -7.91 12.75 -23.23
C MET A 247 -7.27 13.51 -24.40
N MET A 248 -7.05 14.81 -24.24
CA MET A 248 -6.31 15.66 -25.18
C MET A 248 -4.86 15.91 -24.75
N MET A 249 -4.30 15.06 -23.87
CA MET A 249 -2.90 15.10 -23.45
C MET A 249 -2.09 13.99 -24.10
N PRO A 250 -0.75 14.03 -24.03
CA PRO A 250 0.08 12.97 -24.58
C PRO A 250 -0.26 11.58 -24.02
N PRO A 251 -0.04 10.50 -24.79
CA PRO A 251 -0.49 9.16 -24.42
C PRO A 251 -0.02 8.65 -23.05
N GLY A 252 1.17 9.07 -22.59
CA GLY A 252 1.69 8.70 -21.27
C GLY A 252 0.83 9.20 -20.10
N VAL A 253 0.22 10.38 -20.23
CA VAL A 253 -0.69 10.97 -19.22
C VAL A 253 -1.94 10.11 -19.08
N ILE A 254 -2.47 9.66 -20.21
CA ILE A 254 -3.69 8.85 -20.25
C ILE A 254 -3.37 7.45 -19.69
N ALA A 255 -2.29 6.82 -20.17
CA ALA A 255 -1.88 5.48 -19.74
C ALA A 255 -1.65 5.38 -18.23
N VAL A 256 -1.01 6.38 -17.60
CA VAL A 256 -0.81 6.39 -16.14
C VAL A 256 -2.13 6.57 -15.37
N LEU A 257 -3.05 7.42 -15.86
CA LEU A 257 -4.36 7.60 -15.20
C LEU A 257 -5.23 6.34 -15.31
N LEU A 258 -5.10 5.57 -16.39
CA LEU A 258 -5.78 4.29 -16.55
C LEU A 258 -5.36 3.24 -15.49
N MET A 259 -4.15 3.34 -14.91
CA MET A 259 -3.75 2.47 -13.80
C MET A 259 -4.67 2.68 -12.58
N PHE A 260 -5.07 3.93 -12.31
CA PHE A 260 -6.03 4.25 -11.27
C PHE A 260 -7.46 3.87 -11.65
N SER A 261 -7.83 3.98 -12.94
CA SER A 261 -9.13 3.51 -13.44
C SER A 261 -9.32 2.01 -13.18
N ARG A 262 -8.31 1.19 -13.53
CA ARG A 262 -8.32 -0.26 -13.28
C ARG A 262 -8.30 -0.59 -11.79
N ASN A 263 -7.50 0.13 -11.01
CA ASN A 263 -7.43 -0.05 -9.56
C ASN A 263 -8.77 0.19 -8.86
N HIS A 264 -9.58 1.15 -9.33
CA HIS A 264 -10.93 1.39 -8.79
C HIS A 264 -11.80 0.12 -8.84
N ASN A 265 -11.89 -0.51 -10.01
CA ASN A 265 -12.72 -1.70 -10.19
C ASN A 265 -12.20 -2.87 -9.34
N HIS A 266 -10.89 -3.06 -9.27
CA HIS A 266 -10.29 -4.07 -8.37
C HIS A 266 -10.61 -3.82 -6.89
N ILE A 267 -10.62 -2.56 -6.45
CA ILE A 267 -11.01 -2.20 -5.09
C ILE A 267 -12.50 -2.48 -4.86
N ALA A 268 -13.38 -2.07 -5.78
CA ALA A 268 -14.82 -2.28 -5.68
C ALA A 268 -15.18 -3.78 -5.62
N GLU A 269 -14.57 -4.60 -6.48
CA GLU A 269 -14.70 -6.05 -6.46
C GLU A 269 -14.20 -6.65 -5.13
N SER A 270 -13.07 -6.15 -4.61
CA SER A 270 -12.51 -6.61 -3.33
C SER A 270 -13.41 -6.24 -2.14
N LEU A 271 -13.99 -5.04 -2.12
CA LEU A 271 -14.94 -4.60 -1.09
C LEU A 271 -16.20 -5.48 -1.08
N LEU A 272 -16.73 -5.79 -2.26
CA LEU A 272 -17.91 -6.65 -2.40
C LEU A 272 -17.59 -8.11 -2.01
N SER A 273 -16.46 -8.65 -2.48
CA SER A 273 -16.04 -10.02 -2.18
C SER A 273 -15.74 -10.22 -0.70
N LEU A 274 -15.02 -9.27 -0.08
CA LEU A 274 -14.66 -9.36 1.34
C LEU A 274 -15.86 -9.11 2.26
N ASN A 275 -16.68 -8.10 1.91
CA ASN A 275 -17.84 -7.66 2.68
C ASN A 275 -17.56 -7.62 4.19
N GLU A 276 -16.49 -6.92 4.61
CA GLU A 276 -15.96 -6.98 5.99
C GLU A 276 -16.97 -6.62 7.09
N SER A 277 -18.06 -5.94 6.70
CA SER A 277 -19.15 -5.54 7.58
C SER A 277 -20.44 -6.35 7.42
N ASP A 278 -20.49 -7.38 6.57
CA ASP A 278 -21.69 -8.15 6.21
C ASP A 278 -22.87 -7.26 5.76
N LYS A 279 -22.58 -6.16 5.05
CA LYS A 279 -23.59 -5.14 4.65
C LYS A 279 -24.00 -5.19 3.18
N TYR A 280 -23.25 -5.90 2.35
CA TYR A 280 -23.56 -6.10 0.92
C TYR A 280 -24.27 -7.43 0.68
N GLY A 281 -25.08 -7.48 -0.38
CA GLY A 281 -25.82 -8.67 -0.80
C GLY A 281 -25.60 -9.02 -2.28
N ASP A 282 -26.09 -10.20 -2.64
CA ASP A 282 -26.13 -10.69 -4.02
C ASP A 282 -27.01 -9.78 -4.88
N TRP A 283 -26.40 -9.14 -5.88
CA TRP A 283 -27.03 -8.10 -6.70
C TRP A 283 -28.40 -8.53 -7.24
N GLU A 284 -28.54 -9.76 -7.71
CA GLU A 284 -29.78 -10.24 -8.33
C GLU A 284 -30.93 -10.44 -7.32
N LYS A 285 -30.60 -10.52 -6.02
CA LYS A 285 -31.57 -10.68 -4.92
C LYS A 285 -31.95 -9.37 -4.23
N LEU A 286 -31.23 -8.28 -4.50
CA LEU A 286 -31.47 -6.97 -3.90
C LEU A 286 -32.63 -6.23 -4.59
N SER A 287 -33.40 -5.49 -3.80
CA SER A 287 -34.36 -4.50 -4.30
C SER A 287 -33.63 -3.34 -5.00
N ASP A 288 -34.35 -2.54 -5.81
CA ASP A 288 -33.75 -1.40 -6.50
C ASP A 288 -33.17 -0.35 -5.55
N THR A 289 -33.77 -0.17 -4.37
CA THR A 289 -33.26 0.73 -3.33
C THR A 289 -31.95 0.20 -2.75
N GLU A 290 -31.87 -1.10 -2.47
CA GLU A 290 -30.65 -1.74 -1.96
C GLU A 290 -29.54 -1.76 -3.02
N LYS A 291 -29.87 -2.01 -4.30
CA LYS A 291 -28.93 -1.92 -5.43
C LYS A 291 -28.31 -0.54 -5.53
N LYS A 292 -29.13 0.52 -5.49
CA LYS A 292 -28.65 1.91 -5.54
C LYS A 292 -27.76 2.25 -4.35
N TRP A 293 -28.15 1.82 -3.14
CA TRP A 293 -27.36 2.05 -1.94
C TRP A 293 -26.03 1.30 -1.97
N GLN A 294 -26.04 0.02 -2.36
CA GLN A 294 -24.83 -0.81 -2.47
C GLN A 294 -23.87 -0.26 -3.53
N ASP A 295 -24.39 0.12 -4.70
CA ASP A 295 -23.60 0.75 -5.75
C ASP A 295 -22.93 2.04 -5.26
N GLU A 296 -23.69 2.91 -4.60
CA GLU A 296 -23.17 4.18 -4.07
C GLU A 296 -22.12 3.98 -2.97
N ASP A 297 -22.41 3.10 -2.00
CA ASP A 297 -21.51 2.85 -0.87
C ASP A 297 -20.20 2.22 -1.35
N ILE A 298 -20.24 1.23 -2.25
CA ILE A 298 -19.04 0.61 -2.81
C ILE A 298 -18.27 1.62 -3.68
N PHE A 299 -18.95 2.39 -4.54
CA PHE A 299 -18.30 3.39 -5.40
C PHE A 299 -17.52 4.41 -4.57
N GLN A 300 -18.15 4.97 -3.53
CA GLN A 300 -17.52 6.01 -2.72
C GLN A 300 -16.38 5.48 -1.85
N LEU A 301 -16.50 4.26 -1.30
CA LEU A 301 -15.40 3.62 -0.59
C LEU A 301 -14.24 3.29 -1.54
N ALA A 302 -14.54 2.75 -2.73
CA ALA A 302 -13.53 2.48 -3.75
C ALA A 302 -12.84 3.76 -4.22
N ARG A 303 -13.60 4.85 -4.41
CA ARG A 303 -13.06 6.19 -4.69
C ARG A 303 -12.12 6.66 -3.59
N ASN A 304 -12.55 6.64 -2.32
CA ASN A 304 -11.73 7.09 -1.18
C ASN A 304 -10.42 6.30 -1.08
N ILE A 305 -10.47 4.97 -1.18
CA ILE A 305 -9.28 4.11 -1.14
C ILE A 305 -8.36 4.40 -2.32
N ASN A 306 -8.89 4.55 -3.53
CA ASN A 306 -8.10 4.83 -4.72
C ASN A 306 -7.47 6.24 -4.69
N VAL A 307 -8.16 7.22 -4.11
CA VAL A 307 -7.57 8.54 -3.79
C VAL A 307 -6.44 8.39 -2.77
N GLY A 308 -6.58 7.52 -1.77
CA GLY A 308 -5.49 7.16 -0.87
C GLY A 308 -4.27 6.57 -1.59
N PHE A 309 -4.49 5.70 -2.59
CA PHE A 309 -3.41 5.20 -3.45
C PHE A 309 -2.74 6.34 -4.20
N PHE A 310 -3.52 7.22 -4.85
CA PHE A 310 -3.00 8.35 -5.59
C PHE A 310 -2.19 9.31 -4.72
N ALA A 311 -2.72 9.72 -3.56
CA ALA A 311 -2.01 10.56 -2.60
C ALA A 311 -0.72 9.90 -2.09
N THR A 312 -0.74 8.58 -1.88
CA THR A 312 0.46 7.83 -1.47
C THR A 312 1.51 7.81 -2.58
N VAL A 313 1.11 7.63 -3.85
CA VAL A 313 2.02 7.75 -5.01
C VAL A 313 2.60 9.16 -5.10
N VAL A 314 1.77 10.20 -4.89
CA VAL A 314 2.24 11.59 -4.84
C VAL A 314 3.33 11.76 -3.78
N LEU A 315 3.14 11.27 -2.56
CA LEU A 315 4.10 11.48 -1.46
C LEU A 315 5.34 10.58 -1.55
N LYS A 316 5.17 9.31 -1.93
CA LYS A 316 6.22 8.28 -1.79
C LYS A 316 6.93 7.93 -3.08
N ASP A 317 6.36 8.22 -4.25
CA ASP A 317 7.04 8.03 -5.54
C ASP A 317 7.38 9.38 -6.16
N TYR A 318 6.40 10.26 -6.30
CA TYR A 318 6.54 11.50 -7.07
C TYR A 318 7.32 12.58 -6.31
N VAL A 319 6.95 12.90 -5.07
CA VAL A 319 7.71 13.81 -4.20
C VAL A 319 9.08 13.23 -3.87
N ALA A 320 9.19 11.90 -3.68
CA ALA A 320 10.48 11.25 -3.53
C ALA A 320 11.39 11.45 -4.75
N ALA A 321 10.84 11.44 -5.97
CA ALA A 321 11.58 11.79 -7.19
C ALA A 321 11.91 13.29 -7.27
N ILE A 322 11.00 14.18 -6.85
CA ILE A 322 11.26 15.63 -6.74
C ILE A 322 12.43 15.92 -5.79
N LEU A 323 12.53 15.17 -4.70
CA LEU A 323 13.57 15.31 -3.67
C LEU A 323 14.79 14.42 -3.92
N ASN A 324 14.81 13.62 -5.00
CA ASN A 324 15.91 12.71 -5.32
C ASN A 324 16.23 11.68 -4.21
N THR A 325 15.22 11.28 -3.42
CA THR A 325 15.39 10.39 -2.25
C THR A 325 16.06 9.05 -2.61
N PRO A 326 15.73 8.38 -3.75
CA PRO A 326 16.41 7.13 -4.13
C PRO A 326 17.93 7.29 -4.28
N ARG A 327 18.42 8.45 -4.76
CA ARG A 327 19.85 8.73 -4.89
C ARG A 327 20.53 9.04 -3.55
N ALA A 328 19.75 9.41 -2.54
CA ALA A 328 20.21 9.52 -1.16
C ALA A 328 20.18 8.17 -0.41
N ASN A 329 19.85 7.07 -1.09
CA ASN A 329 19.67 5.74 -0.52
C ASN A 329 18.73 5.73 0.70
N SER A 330 17.59 6.41 0.57
CA SER A 330 16.66 6.62 1.68
C SER A 330 15.22 6.30 1.25
N GLU A 331 14.42 5.83 2.21
CA GLU A 331 12.96 5.66 2.07
C GLU A 331 12.20 6.81 2.75
N TRP A 332 12.91 7.85 3.19
CA TRP A 332 12.31 9.00 3.85
C TRP A 332 11.38 9.77 2.90
N PHE A 333 10.22 10.18 3.42
CA PHE A 333 9.23 10.97 2.71
C PHE A 333 8.60 12.01 3.66
N LEU A 334 7.89 12.98 3.09
CA LEU A 334 7.15 13.97 3.85
C LEU A 334 5.86 13.35 4.42
N GLU A 335 5.84 13.05 5.71
CA GLU A 335 4.67 12.50 6.41
C GLU A 335 3.66 13.60 6.76
N LEU A 336 2.93 14.08 5.74
CA LEU A 336 2.03 15.25 5.86
C LEU A 336 0.71 14.96 6.57
N ASN A 337 0.31 13.69 6.64
CA ASN A 337 -0.95 13.25 7.22
C ASN A 337 -0.90 13.08 8.75
N ALA A 338 0.28 12.86 9.33
CA ALA A 338 0.45 12.56 10.74
C ALA A 338 0.08 13.75 11.66
N PRO A 339 -0.46 13.49 12.86
CA PRO A 339 -0.61 14.52 13.89
C PRO A 339 0.78 14.98 14.35
N MET A 340 0.96 16.31 14.47
CA MET A 340 2.23 16.92 14.84
C MET A 340 2.00 17.95 15.94
N LYS A 341 2.96 18.07 16.87
CA LYS A 341 3.00 19.14 17.87
C LYS A 341 4.32 19.89 17.78
N VAL A 342 4.28 21.22 17.77
CA VAL A 342 5.46 22.09 17.87
C VAL A 342 5.35 22.87 19.16
N SER A 343 6.32 22.69 20.06
CA SER A 343 6.31 23.29 21.41
C SER A 343 5.03 22.99 22.19
N GLY A 344 4.53 21.75 22.09
CA GLY A 344 3.29 21.29 22.73
C GLY A 344 2.00 21.69 22.00
N VAL A 345 2.05 22.61 21.03
CA VAL A 345 0.89 23.09 20.29
C VAL A 345 0.63 22.21 19.06
N PRO A 346 -0.58 21.65 18.90
CA PRO A 346 -0.96 20.92 17.70
C PRO A 346 -0.86 21.80 16.44
N VAL A 347 -0.23 21.28 15.39
CA VAL A 347 -0.22 21.94 14.07
C VAL A 347 -1.50 21.56 13.33
N GLU A 348 -2.26 22.55 12.86
CA GLU A 348 -3.53 22.34 12.15
C GLU A 348 -3.40 21.40 10.94
N ARG A 349 -4.47 20.68 10.63
CA ARG A 349 -4.63 19.80 9.46
C ARG A 349 -6.12 19.64 9.14
N GLY A 350 -6.47 19.27 7.92
CA GLY A 350 -7.87 19.07 7.50
C GLY A 350 -8.73 20.33 7.53
N THR A 351 -8.12 21.51 7.40
CA THR A 351 -8.78 22.82 7.48
C THR A 351 -9.31 23.32 6.13
N GLY A 352 -9.17 22.53 5.07
CA GLY A 352 -9.53 22.88 3.69
C GLY A 352 -8.40 23.56 2.91
N ASN A 353 -8.58 23.67 1.60
CA ASN A 353 -7.61 24.32 0.71
C ASN A 353 -8.33 25.09 -0.41
N VAL A 354 -7.74 26.19 -0.90
CA VAL A 354 -8.15 26.89 -2.12
C VAL A 354 -6.91 27.29 -2.90
N VAL A 355 -6.70 26.65 -4.05
CA VAL A 355 -5.49 26.90 -4.84
C VAL A 355 -5.45 28.34 -5.37
N SER A 356 -4.25 28.91 -5.42
CA SER A 356 -4.07 30.32 -5.79
C SER A 356 -3.70 30.51 -7.26
N VAL A 357 -3.94 31.73 -7.76
CA VAL A 357 -3.52 32.13 -9.11
C VAL A 357 -2.01 32.11 -9.30
N GLU A 358 -1.22 32.40 -8.27
CA GLU A 358 0.25 32.31 -8.32
C GLU A 358 0.72 30.87 -8.47
N PHE A 359 0.10 29.92 -7.76
CA PHE A 359 0.40 28.50 -7.91
C PHE A 359 -0.04 27.97 -9.27
N ALA A 360 -1.19 28.41 -9.80
CA ALA A 360 -1.60 28.08 -11.17
C ALA A 360 -0.54 28.52 -12.20
N VAL A 361 0.09 29.69 -12.01
CA VAL A 361 1.21 30.14 -12.86
C VAL A 361 2.47 29.29 -12.65
N LEU A 362 2.79 28.93 -11.41
CA LEU A 362 3.99 28.18 -11.03
C LEU A 362 4.08 26.77 -11.65
N TYR A 363 2.95 26.12 -11.94
CA TYR A 363 2.91 24.74 -12.47
C TYR A 363 3.05 24.61 -13.99
N HIS A 364 3.34 25.69 -14.74
CA HIS A 364 3.53 25.61 -16.20
C HIS A 364 4.90 25.05 -16.59
N TRP A 365 5.13 23.75 -16.44
CA TRP A 365 6.45 23.12 -16.62
C TRP A 365 6.78 22.73 -18.08
N HIS A 366 6.32 23.50 -19.07
CA HIS A 366 6.43 23.10 -20.48
C HIS A 366 7.88 23.04 -21.01
N ALA A 367 8.82 23.73 -20.35
CA ALA A 367 10.24 23.62 -20.66
C ALA A 367 10.78 22.18 -20.49
N ALA A 368 10.19 21.40 -19.58
CA ALA A 368 10.63 20.05 -19.27
C ALA A 368 10.00 18.96 -20.17
N LEU A 369 9.16 19.34 -21.14
CA LEU A 369 8.55 18.39 -22.08
C LEU A 369 9.60 17.55 -22.81
N SER A 370 9.37 16.25 -22.81
CA SER A 370 10.16 15.29 -23.57
C SER A 370 10.12 15.62 -25.07
N ALA A 371 11.09 15.12 -25.84
CA ALA A 371 11.07 15.27 -27.29
C ALA A 371 9.81 14.63 -27.91
N ALA A 372 9.39 13.48 -27.38
CA ALA A 372 8.22 12.76 -27.88
C ALA A 372 6.90 13.51 -27.63
N ASP A 373 6.74 14.17 -26.48
CA ASP A 373 5.52 14.96 -26.21
C ASP A 373 5.51 16.26 -27.02
N ALA A 374 6.67 16.88 -27.24
CA ALA A 374 6.78 18.04 -28.12
C ALA A 374 6.36 17.68 -29.55
N ASN A 375 6.86 16.56 -30.07
CA ASN A 375 6.51 16.04 -31.40
C ASN A 375 5.02 15.67 -31.47
N TRP A 376 4.48 15.03 -30.42
CA TRP A 376 3.07 14.70 -30.35
C TRP A 376 2.16 15.93 -30.48
N MET A 377 2.51 17.05 -29.82
CA MET A 377 1.78 18.30 -29.95
C MET A 377 1.88 18.88 -31.37
N GLU A 378 3.06 18.84 -31.98
CA GLU A 378 3.23 19.27 -33.37
C GLU A 378 2.39 18.43 -34.34
N ASP A 379 2.36 17.12 -34.14
CA ASP A 379 1.58 16.19 -34.97
C ASP A 379 0.08 16.44 -34.80
N LEU A 380 -0.39 16.69 -33.58
CA LEU A 380 -1.80 17.08 -33.32
C LEU A 380 -2.19 18.35 -34.09
N ILE A 381 -1.31 19.35 -34.09
CA ILE A 381 -1.50 20.61 -34.83
C ILE A 381 -1.51 20.34 -36.34
N ARG A 382 -0.54 19.58 -36.86
CA ARG A 382 -0.44 19.23 -38.30
C ARG A 382 -1.61 18.37 -38.77
N TRP A 383 -2.14 17.47 -37.95
CA TRP A 383 -3.32 16.68 -38.30
C TRP A 383 -4.57 17.55 -38.49
N ASN A 384 -4.70 18.64 -37.74
CA ASN A 384 -5.84 19.54 -37.82
C ASN A 384 -5.67 20.69 -38.83
N LEU A 385 -4.44 21.14 -39.07
CA LEU A 385 -4.15 22.30 -39.93
C LEU A 385 -3.49 21.96 -41.27
N GLY A 386 -3.04 20.71 -41.45
CA GLY A 386 -2.35 20.22 -42.65
C GLY A 386 -0.95 19.69 -42.35
N LYS A 387 -0.55 18.59 -43.01
CA LYS A 387 0.72 17.88 -42.75
C LYS A 387 1.97 18.77 -42.90
N ASP A 388 1.93 19.73 -43.83
CA ASP A 388 3.05 20.63 -44.12
C ASP A 388 3.03 21.94 -43.31
N PHE A 389 2.12 22.06 -42.32
CA PHE A 389 1.97 23.27 -41.51
C PHE A 389 3.23 23.58 -40.71
N GLN A 390 3.70 24.83 -40.80
CA GLN A 390 4.89 25.33 -40.13
C GLN A 390 4.54 25.88 -38.75
N MET A 391 5.18 25.38 -37.68
CA MET A 391 4.85 25.76 -36.29
C MET A 391 5.00 27.27 -36.03
N ASP A 392 5.96 27.94 -36.68
CA ASP A 392 6.16 29.39 -36.54
C ASP A 392 4.99 30.22 -37.10
N LYS A 393 4.06 29.61 -37.85
CA LYS A 393 2.82 30.24 -38.36
C LYS A 393 1.60 30.00 -37.46
N LEU A 394 1.76 29.27 -36.36
CA LEU A 394 0.67 29.03 -35.43
C LEU A 394 0.26 30.34 -34.74
N THR A 395 -1.04 30.64 -34.73
CA THR A 395 -1.61 31.82 -34.06
C THR A 395 -2.61 31.37 -32.99
N PRO A 396 -2.99 32.23 -32.02
CA PRO A 396 -3.99 31.90 -31.02
C PRO A 396 -5.31 31.39 -31.61
N LYS A 397 -5.81 32.01 -32.69
CA LYS A 397 -7.04 31.59 -33.37
C LYS A 397 -6.94 30.21 -34.00
N LEU A 398 -5.78 29.88 -34.60
CA LEU A 398 -5.56 28.56 -35.19
C LEU A 398 -5.44 27.49 -34.10
N PHE A 399 -4.72 27.78 -33.01
CA PHE A 399 -4.62 26.86 -31.89
C PHE A 399 -5.99 26.63 -31.22
N GLU A 400 -6.79 27.68 -31.03
CA GLU A 400 -8.16 27.57 -30.53
C GLU A 400 -9.03 26.69 -31.45
N LYS A 401 -8.88 26.82 -32.78
CA LYS A 401 -9.54 25.95 -33.75
C LYS A 401 -9.16 24.48 -33.52
N VAL A 402 -7.87 24.16 -33.40
CA VAL A 402 -7.39 22.78 -33.13
C VAL A 402 -8.02 22.23 -31.85
N VAL A 403 -7.92 22.97 -30.74
CA VAL A 403 -8.44 22.53 -29.43
C VAL A 403 -9.96 22.38 -29.44
N LYS A 404 -10.70 23.28 -30.12
CA LYS A 404 -12.15 23.15 -30.29
C LYS A 404 -12.51 21.93 -31.13
N THR A 405 -11.81 21.68 -32.24
CA THR A 405 -12.07 20.52 -33.10
C THR A 405 -11.92 19.21 -32.33
N GLU A 406 -10.81 19.03 -31.60
CA GLU A 406 -10.58 17.82 -30.81
C GLU A 406 -11.55 17.72 -29.61
N GLY A 407 -11.80 18.82 -28.91
CA GLY A 407 -12.75 18.85 -27.80
C GLY A 407 -14.19 18.51 -28.24
N HIS A 408 -14.65 19.04 -29.37
CA HIS A 408 -15.99 18.72 -29.89
C HIS A 408 -16.13 17.24 -30.28
N LYS A 409 -15.09 16.61 -30.84
CA LYS A 409 -15.11 15.16 -31.13
C LYS A 409 -15.36 14.36 -29.86
N LEU A 410 -14.61 14.64 -28.79
CA LEU A 410 -14.78 13.96 -27.50
C LEU A 410 -16.17 14.21 -26.90
N MET A 411 -16.58 15.48 -26.78
CA MET A 411 -17.88 15.84 -26.17
C MET A 411 -19.10 15.33 -26.96
N SER A 412 -18.93 14.92 -28.22
CA SER A 412 -19.99 14.35 -29.06
C SER A 412 -20.14 12.82 -28.93
N THR A 413 -19.27 12.17 -28.16
CA THR A 413 -19.24 10.71 -27.98
C THR A 413 -19.28 10.34 -26.51
N GLU A 414 -19.70 9.11 -26.19
CA GLU A 414 -19.76 8.64 -24.81
C GLU A 414 -18.34 8.42 -24.25
N THR A 415 -18.11 8.80 -23.00
CA THR A 415 -16.81 8.71 -22.30
C THR A 415 -16.16 7.32 -22.39
N LYS A 416 -16.94 6.27 -22.17
CA LYS A 416 -16.51 4.86 -22.28
C LYS A 416 -16.05 4.44 -23.68
N THR A 417 -16.31 5.25 -24.72
CA THR A 417 -15.91 4.97 -26.11
C THR A 417 -14.69 5.76 -26.55
N TRP A 418 -14.21 6.72 -25.74
CA TRP A 418 -13.06 7.54 -26.10
C TRP A 418 -11.81 6.68 -26.27
N THR A 419 -11.01 7.02 -27.29
CA THR A 419 -9.77 6.35 -27.66
C THR A 419 -8.63 7.35 -27.73
N PHE A 420 -7.39 6.88 -27.65
CA PHE A 420 -6.19 7.70 -27.75
C PHE A 420 -5.06 6.89 -28.39
N ALA A 421 -4.03 7.57 -28.90
CA ALA A 421 -2.84 6.95 -29.50
C ALA A 421 -3.16 5.89 -30.59
N ASN A 422 -4.30 6.02 -31.28
CA ASN A 422 -4.84 5.05 -32.24
C ASN A 422 -5.10 3.64 -31.66
N LEU A 423 -5.13 3.51 -30.33
CA LEU A 423 -5.48 2.27 -29.65
C LEU A 423 -6.97 1.97 -29.80
N LYS A 424 -7.29 0.68 -29.85
CA LYS A 424 -8.68 0.19 -29.91
C LYS A 424 -9.04 -0.46 -28.58
N ARG A 425 -10.32 -0.35 -28.22
CA ARG A 425 -10.87 -1.07 -27.06
C ARG A 425 -11.25 -2.49 -27.46
N GLY A 426 -11.03 -3.43 -26.55
CA GLY A 426 -11.52 -4.79 -26.61
C GLY A 426 -13.04 -4.88 -26.40
N LYS A 427 -13.58 -6.11 -26.47
CA LYS A 427 -15.02 -6.37 -26.26
C LYS A 427 -15.47 -6.10 -24.82
N ASP A 428 -14.55 -6.20 -23.87
CA ASP A 428 -14.74 -5.87 -22.46
C ASP A 428 -14.62 -4.36 -22.17
N GLY A 429 -14.33 -3.55 -23.20
CA GLY A 429 -14.15 -2.11 -23.08
C GLY A 429 -12.74 -1.66 -22.68
N ARG A 430 -11.82 -2.57 -22.36
CA ARG A 430 -10.44 -2.25 -21.95
C ARG A 430 -9.54 -2.01 -23.15
N PHE A 431 -8.46 -1.25 -22.95
CA PHE A 431 -7.33 -1.27 -23.86
C PHE A 431 -6.44 -2.48 -23.59
N ASP A 432 -5.72 -2.92 -24.61
CA ASP A 432 -4.78 -4.04 -24.51
C ASP A 432 -3.62 -3.73 -23.54
N ASP A 433 -3.28 -4.70 -22.70
CA ASP A 433 -2.27 -4.55 -21.65
C ASP A 433 -0.86 -4.40 -22.24
N VAL A 434 -0.57 -5.06 -23.36
CA VAL A 434 0.73 -4.98 -24.06
C VAL A 434 0.92 -3.60 -24.66
N ASP A 435 -0.13 -3.05 -25.30
CA ASP A 435 -0.08 -1.70 -25.87
C ASP A 435 0.12 -0.62 -24.78
N LEU A 436 -0.61 -0.71 -23.66
CA LEU A 436 -0.42 0.20 -22.53
C LEU A 436 0.95 0.03 -21.86
N GLY A 437 1.38 -1.21 -21.65
CA GLY A 437 2.70 -1.55 -21.11
C GLY A 437 3.82 -1.00 -21.98
N LYS A 438 3.68 -1.08 -23.30
CA LYS A 438 4.61 -0.47 -24.26
C LYS A 438 4.69 1.05 -24.08
N ILE A 439 3.55 1.75 -24.02
CA ILE A 439 3.53 3.22 -23.80
C ILE A 439 4.26 3.59 -22.52
N ILE A 440 3.98 2.90 -21.41
CA ILE A 440 4.63 3.19 -20.12
C ILE A 440 6.14 2.93 -20.20
N LYS A 441 6.57 1.79 -20.76
CA LYS A 441 8.00 1.46 -20.93
C LYS A 441 8.73 2.47 -21.83
N ASP A 442 8.09 2.94 -22.90
CA ASP A 442 8.65 3.98 -23.78
C ASP A 442 8.79 5.31 -23.02
N CYS A 443 7.77 5.71 -22.24
CA CYS A 443 7.86 6.89 -21.37
C CYS A 443 8.96 6.77 -20.30
N ILE A 444 9.29 5.55 -19.85
CA ILE A 444 10.38 5.32 -18.88
C ILE A 444 11.75 5.57 -19.52
N GLU A 445 11.92 5.14 -20.78
CA GLU A 445 13.19 5.24 -21.51
C GLU A 445 13.47 6.64 -22.03
N GLU A 446 12.42 7.39 -22.37
CA GLU A 446 12.52 8.72 -22.94
C GLU A 446 12.84 9.78 -21.86
N PRO A 447 13.98 10.49 -21.95
CA PRO A 447 14.30 11.54 -21.00
C PRO A 447 13.34 12.73 -21.14
N ALA A 448 13.02 13.34 -20.01
CA ALA A 448 12.46 14.68 -20.00
C ALA A 448 13.53 15.72 -20.37
N HIS A 449 13.09 16.93 -20.72
CA HIS A 449 14.01 18.03 -20.95
C HIS A 449 14.37 18.72 -19.63
N ALA A 450 15.53 19.39 -19.58
CA ALA A 450 15.92 20.23 -18.45
C ALA A 450 15.05 21.50 -18.34
N PHE A 451 14.85 22.00 -17.13
CA PHE A 451 14.22 23.30 -16.90
C PHE A 451 15.11 24.49 -17.32
N GLY A 452 14.54 25.69 -17.23
CA GLY A 452 15.21 26.98 -17.38
C GLY A 452 14.98 27.63 -18.74
N ALA A 453 15.60 28.80 -18.91
CA ALA A 453 15.55 29.59 -20.14
C ALA A 453 15.87 28.75 -21.38
N HIS A 454 15.27 29.14 -22.51
CA HIS A 454 15.43 28.44 -23.78
C HIS A 454 15.13 26.93 -23.71
N GLY A 455 14.09 26.56 -22.96
CA GLY A 455 13.66 25.16 -22.78
C GLY A 455 12.38 24.78 -23.51
N THR A 456 11.51 25.74 -23.83
CA THR A 456 10.13 25.46 -24.25
C THR A 456 10.02 25.22 -25.76
N PRO A 457 9.47 24.09 -26.23
CA PRO A 457 9.37 23.79 -27.66
C PRO A 457 8.42 24.77 -28.38
N SER A 458 8.66 25.01 -29.67
CA SER A 458 7.86 25.94 -30.49
C SER A 458 6.38 25.55 -30.57
N SER A 459 6.05 24.26 -30.44
CA SER A 459 4.67 23.76 -30.37
C SER A 459 3.87 24.30 -29.17
N MET A 460 4.56 24.77 -28.12
CA MET A 460 3.95 25.35 -26.93
C MET A 460 3.93 26.88 -26.93
N LYS A 461 4.44 27.54 -27.98
CA LYS A 461 4.50 29.02 -28.11
C LYS A 461 3.19 29.71 -27.74
N ILE A 462 2.08 29.24 -28.33
CA ILE A 462 0.77 29.85 -28.10
C ILE A 462 0.28 29.62 -26.67
N VAL A 463 0.59 28.47 -26.06
CA VAL A 463 0.21 28.18 -24.67
C VAL A 463 0.94 29.12 -23.71
N GLU A 464 2.25 29.35 -23.93
CA GLU A 464 3.05 30.29 -23.13
C GLU A 464 2.55 31.73 -23.26
N ILE A 465 2.26 32.19 -24.49
CA ILE A 465 1.73 33.53 -24.75
C ILE A 465 0.39 33.73 -24.02
N LEU A 466 -0.52 32.77 -24.13
CA LEU A 466 -1.82 32.83 -23.45
C LEU A 466 -1.66 32.77 -21.92
N GLY A 467 -0.70 32.00 -21.41
CA GLY A 467 -0.36 31.95 -19.99
C GLY A 467 0.14 33.29 -19.45
N MET A 468 1.05 33.95 -20.19
CA MET A 468 1.52 35.29 -19.85
C MET A 468 0.38 36.32 -19.86
N ILE A 469 -0.46 36.32 -20.89
CA ILE A 469 -1.64 37.21 -20.96
C ILE A 469 -2.60 36.95 -19.80
N GLN A 470 -2.87 35.68 -19.47
CA GLN A 470 -3.74 35.36 -18.34
C GLN A 470 -3.16 35.85 -17.01
N ALA A 471 -1.85 35.65 -16.78
CA ALA A 471 -1.17 36.14 -15.59
C ALA A 471 -1.23 37.67 -15.48
N ARG A 472 -1.04 38.39 -16.59
CA ARG A 472 -1.07 39.86 -16.69
C ARG A 472 -2.46 40.45 -16.54
N GLU A 473 -3.39 40.04 -17.40
CA GLU A 473 -4.65 40.76 -17.63
C GLU A 473 -5.81 40.23 -16.81
N THR A 474 -5.83 38.90 -16.62
CA THR A 474 -6.86 38.25 -15.80
C THR A 474 -6.39 38.22 -14.36
N PHE A 475 -5.45 37.35 -14.04
CA PHE A 475 -5.07 37.13 -12.65
C PHE A 475 -4.38 38.33 -12.02
N LYS A 476 -3.74 39.21 -12.80
CA LYS A 476 -2.98 40.36 -12.31
C LYS A 476 -2.07 39.92 -11.16
N VAL A 477 -1.25 38.91 -11.42
CA VAL A 477 -0.36 38.34 -10.41
C VAL A 477 0.75 39.33 -10.04
N CYS A 478 1.39 39.10 -8.90
CA CYS A 478 2.54 39.87 -8.45
C CYS A 478 3.76 39.73 -9.39
N THR A 479 4.80 40.52 -9.16
CA THR A 479 6.11 40.37 -9.82
C THR A 479 6.91 39.21 -9.22
N LEU A 480 7.98 38.77 -9.90
CA LEU A 480 8.83 37.69 -9.39
C LEU A 480 9.40 38.02 -7.99
N ASN A 481 9.90 39.23 -7.78
CA ASN A 481 10.51 39.63 -6.51
C ASN A 481 9.50 39.77 -5.37
N GLU A 482 8.24 40.16 -5.66
CA GLU A 482 7.17 40.11 -4.66
C GLU A 482 6.84 38.68 -4.25
N PHE A 483 6.77 37.76 -5.21
CA PHE A 483 6.54 36.35 -4.93
C PHE A 483 7.68 35.73 -4.12
N ARG A 484 8.94 36.06 -4.46
CA ARG A 484 10.12 35.65 -3.67
C ARG A 484 10.05 36.15 -2.23
N LYS A 485 9.72 37.42 -2.01
CA LYS A 485 9.55 37.99 -0.65
C LYS A 485 8.45 37.26 0.12
N TYR A 486 7.32 36.97 -0.51
CA TYR A 486 6.23 36.19 0.09
C TYR A 486 6.69 34.80 0.56
N LEU A 487 7.48 34.11 -0.26
CA LEU A 487 8.07 32.80 0.09
C LEU A 487 9.27 32.88 1.04
N ASN A 488 9.58 34.07 1.56
CA ASN A 488 10.75 34.36 2.39
C ASN A 488 12.09 34.02 1.69
N LEU A 489 12.17 34.26 0.38
CA LEU A 489 13.38 34.17 -0.43
C LEU A 489 14.01 35.55 -0.62
N LYS A 490 15.34 35.58 -0.77
CA LYS A 490 16.07 36.82 -1.10
C LYS A 490 15.58 37.35 -2.46
N PRO A 491 15.06 38.58 -2.58
CA PRO A 491 14.76 39.16 -3.89
C PRO A 491 16.04 39.32 -4.71
N TYR A 492 15.93 39.22 -6.03
CA TYR A 492 17.04 39.46 -6.94
C TYR A 492 17.35 40.95 -7.05
N GLU A 493 18.63 41.31 -7.03
CA GLU A 493 19.13 42.68 -7.15
C GLU A 493 19.47 43.07 -8.59
N SER A 494 19.74 42.09 -9.46
CA SER A 494 19.98 42.29 -10.90
C SER A 494 19.50 41.10 -11.75
N PHE A 495 19.43 41.29 -13.07
CA PHE A 495 19.05 40.21 -13.99
C PHE A 495 20.10 39.10 -14.07
N GLU A 496 21.38 39.40 -13.85
CA GLU A 496 22.47 38.42 -13.78
C GLU A 496 22.41 37.56 -12.51
N GLU A 497 21.84 38.06 -11.41
CA GLU A 497 21.57 37.23 -10.23
C GLU A 497 20.39 36.27 -10.49
N TRP A 498 19.42 36.70 -11.30
CA TRP A 498 18.25 35.90 -11.69
C TRP A 498 18.60 34.77 -12.67
N ASN A 499 19.40 35.06 -13.69
CA ASN A 499 19.86 34.11 -14.69
C ASN A 499 21.35 34.37 -15.04
N ASP A 500 22.17 33.33 -14.98
CA ASP A 500 23.61 33.37 -15.19
C ASP A 500 24.02 33.42 -16.67
N ASP A 501 23.12 33.11 -17.60
CA ASP A 501 23.31 33.31 -19.03
C ASP A 501 23.22 34.79 -19.39
N LYS A 502 24.36 35.38 -19.76
CA LYS A 502 24.51 36.82 -20.01
C LYS A 502 23.61 37.35 -21.12
N ASP A 503 23.32 36.53 -22.14
CA ASP A 503 22.46 36.96 -23.25
C ASP A 503 20.99 36.98 -22.81
N THR A 504 20.56 35.96 -22.05
CA THR A 504 19.21 35.89 -21.46
C THR A 504 18.99 37.00 -20.45
N SER A 505 19.94 37.22 -19.52
CA SER A 505 19.84 38.28 -18.52
C SER A 505 19.78 39.66 -19.16
N ARG A 506 20.61 39.92 -20.17
CA ARG A 506 20.61 41.18 -20.92
C ARG A 506 19.32 41.37 -21.72
N ALA A 507 18.78 40.31 -22.33
CA ALA A 507 17.49 40.38 -23.02
C ALA A 507 16.36 40.75 -22.06
N ALA A 508 16.30 40.11 -20.88
CA ALA A 508 15.31 40.45 -19.86
C ALA A 508 15.49 41.88 -19.32
N GLU A 509 16.73 42.34 -19.14
CA GLU A 509 17.02 43.72 -18.75
C GLU A 509 16.49 44.73 -19.78
N LEU A 510 16.69 44.48 -21.08
CA LEU A 510 16.16 45.35 -22.14
C LEU A 510 14.64 45.34 -22.24
N LEU A 511 13.99 44.22 -21.88
CA LEU A 511 12.53 44.11 -21.87
C LEU A 511 11.92 44.82 -20.65
N TYR A 512 12.47 44.63 -19.46
CA TYR A 512 11.84 45.04 -18.20
C TYR A 512 12.47 46.27 -17.53
N GLY A 513 13.67 46.65 -17.94
CA GLY A 513 14.45 47.80 -17.44
C GLY A 513 15.01 47.64 -16.04
N HIS A 514 14.22 47.12 -15.09
CA HIS A 514 14.62 46.88 -13.70
C HIS A 514 14.08 45.53 -13.22
N ILE A 515 14.84 44.82 -12.38
CA ILE A 515 14.53 43.46 -11.93
C ILE A 515 13.19 43.36 -11.18
N ASP A 516 12.81 44.39 -10.42
CA ASP A 516 11.49 44.46 -9.75
C ASP A 516 10.30 44.62 -10.71
N ASN A 517 10.52 44.87 -12.00
CA ASN A 517 9.46 44.88 -13.01
C ASN A 517 9.32 43.51 -13.70
N LEU A 518 10.20 42.53 -13.42
CA LEU A 518 10.13 41.21 -14.01
C LEU A 518 8.85 40.49 -13.56
N GLU A 519 8.04 40.12 -14.54
CA GLU A 519 6.77 39.46 -14.32
C GLU A 519 6.93 38.04 -13.77
N LEU A 520 5.96 37.58 -12.99
CA LEU A 520 6.02 36.25 -12.38
C LEU A 520 6.15 35.13 -13.41
N TYR A 521 5.34 35.14 -14.48
CA TYR A 521 5.30 34.02 -15.44
C TYR A 521 6.68 33.80 -16.11
N PRO A 522 7.22 34.73 -16.93
CA PRO A 522 8.53 34.54 -17.53
C PRO A 522 9.66 34.51 -16.49
N GLY A 523 9.50 35.20 -15.36
CA GLY A 523 10.46 35.19 -14.26
C GLY A 523 10.66 33.81 -13.64
N LEU A 524 9.59 33.02 -13.50
CA LEU A 524 9.68 31.62 -13.04
C LEU A 524 10.23 30.69 -14.12
N GLN A 525 9.79 30.84 -15.37
CA GLN A 525 10.15 29.90 -16.44
C GLN A 525 11.62 30.02 -16.90
N ALA A 526 12.18 31.24 -16.87
CA ALA A 526 13.54 31.51 -17.30
C ALA A 526 14.54 31.75 -16.15
N GLU A 527 14.16 31.51 -14.89
CA GLU A 527 15.09 31.58 -13.76
C GLU A 527 16.22 30.55 -13.88
N CYS A 528 17.36 30.83 -13.22
CA CYS A 528 18.38 29.80 -12.99
C CYS A 528 17.80 28.58 -12.25
N THR A 529 18.33 27.40 -12.56
CA THR A 529 17.81 26.12 -12.06
C THR A 529 18.67 25.53 -10.94
N LYS A 530 18.05 24.72 -10.08
CA LYS A 530 18.75 23.98 -9.03
C LYS A 530 19.54 22.79 -9.63
N PRO A 531 20.73 22.46 -9.10
CA PRO A 531 21.49 21.30 -9.56
C PRO A 531 20.86 19.99 -9.11
N ALA A 532 21.19 18.89 -9.80
CA ALA A 532 20.80 17.55 -9.39
C ALA A 532 21.55 17.11 -8.12
N MET A 533 20.83 16.97 -7.01
CA MET A 533 21.39 16.52 -5.72
C MET A 533 20.30 15.92 -4.82
N PRO A 534 20.63 15.25 -3.70
CA PRO A 534 19.66 14.98 -2.64
C PRO A 534 18.94 16.27 -2.21
N GLY A 535 17.61 16.23 -2.16
CA GLY A 535 16.74 17.39 -1.96
C GLY A 535 16.38 18.17 -3.24
N SER A 536 16.98 17.85 -4.39
CA SER A 536 16.67 18.47 -5.69
C SER A 536 16.82 17.49 -6.84
N GLY A 537 15.79 16.67 -7.04
CA GLY A 537 15.68 15.70 -8.12
C GLY A 537 15.06 16.30 -9.37
N VAL A 538 13.99 17.10 -9.24
CA VAL A 538 13.34 17.76 -10.40
C VAL A 538 14.12 18.95 -10.97
N CYS A 539 15.20 19.38 -10.31
CA CYS A 539 16.09 20.47 -10.78
C CYS A 539 15.33 21.72 -11.28
N PRO A 540 14.33 22.24 -10.53
CA PRO A 540 13.46 23.29 -11.03
C PRO A 540 14.14 24.66 -10.96
N PRO A 541 13.54 25.70 -11.55
CA PRO A 541 13.83 27.10 -11.22
C PRO A 541 13.86 27.33 -9.69
N GLN A 542 14.74 28.22 -9.21
CA GLN A 542 15.00 28.42 -7.77
C GLN A 542 13.72 28.69 -6.96
N THR A 543 12.88 29.62 -7.42
CA THR A 543 11.63 30.02 -6.78
C THR A 543 10.57 28.94 -6.91
N VAL A 544 10.45 28.31 -8.10
CA VAL A 544 9.52 27.19 -8.34
C VAL A 544 9.78 26.05 -7.35
N GLY A 545 11.05 25.69 -7.12
CA GLY A 545 11.40 24.61 -6.19
C GLY A 545 10.99 24.85 -4.74
N ARG A 546 10.94 26.12 -4.28
CA ARG A 546 10.45 26.46 -2.94
C ARG A 546 8.91 26.39 -2.88
N GLY A 547 8.24 26.92 -3.90
CA GLY A 547 6.78 26.99 -3.96
C GLY A 547 6.10 25.62 -4.10
N ILE A 548 6.62 24.72 -4.94
CA ILE A 548 6.03 23.37 -5.10
C ILE A 548 5.93 22.64 -3.75
N LEU A 549 6.95 22.78 -2.90
CA LEU A 549 6.94 22.13 -1.58
C LEU A 549 5.91 22.76 -0.63
N ASP A 550 5.70 24.09 -0.68
CA ASP A 550 4.64 24.74 0.11
C ASP A 550 3.25 24.27 -0.33
N ASP A 551 3.02 24.20 -1.64
CA ASP A 551 1.73 23.78 -2.19
C ASP A 551 1.44 22.30 -1.92
N ALA A 552 2.44 21.43 -2.07
CA ALA A 552 2.30 20.01 -1.73
C ALA A 552 1.91 19.81 -0.25
N VAL A 553 2.47 20.63 0.65
CA VAL A 553 2.09 20.64 2.07
C VAL A 553 0.64 21.10 2.23
N ALA A 554 0.26 22.22 1.61
CA ALA A 554 -1.10 22.77 1.71
C ALA A 554 -2.16 21.82 1.15
N LEU A 555 -1.93 21.20 -0.01
CA LEU A 555 -2.85 20.29 -0.68
C LEU A 555 -3.18 19.06 0.16
N VAL A 556 -2.15 18.39 0.71
CA VAL A 556 -2.36 17.15 1.47
C VAL A 556 -2.78 17.45 2.90
N ARG A 557 -2.09 18.40 3.57
CA ARG A 557 -2.37 18.70 4.97
C ARG A 557 -3.68 19.45 5.16
N GLY A 558 -4.13 20.22 4.16
CA GLY A 558 -5.42 20.90 4.16
C GLY A 558 -6.60 19.96 3.91
N ASP A 559 -6.40 18.83 3.24
CA ASP A 559 -7.48 17.88 2.94
C ASP A 559 -7.82 17.00 4.15
N ARG A 560 -9.05 17.11 4.65
CA ARG A 560 -9.56 16.32 5.78
C ARG A 560 -9.48 14.82 5.52
N PHE A 561 -9.81 14.38 4.30
CA PHE A 561 -9.84 12.96 3.93
C PHE A 561 -8.45 12.35 3.71
N LEU A 562 -7.40 13.17 3.60
CA LEU A 562 -6.00 12.72 3.57
C LEU A 562 -5.30 12.89 4.94
N THR A 563 -6.01 13.40 5.95
CA THR A 563 -5.48 13.69 7.28
C THR A 563 -6.37 13.10 8.38
N TYR A 564 -7.32 13.86 8.92
CA TYR A 564 -8.21 13.44 10.01
C TYR A 564 -9.06 12.22 9.64
N ASP A 565 -9.66 12.25 8.46
CA ASP A 565 -10.54 11.21 7.94
C ASP A 565 -9.77 10.22 7.04
N PHE A 566 -8.45 10.10 7.18
CA PHE A 566 -7.67 9.03 6.57
C PHE A 566 -7.59 7.82 7.52
N ASN A 567 -8.74 7.19 7.78
CA ASN A 567 -8.89 6.12 8.78
C ASN A 567 -9.93 5.08 8.36
N SER A 568 -10.15 4.04 9.17
CA SER A 568 -10.98 2.89 8.80
C SER A 568 -12.48 3.22 8.63
N THR A 569 -12.95 4.35 9.15
CA THR A 569 -14.35 4.78 8.99
C THR A 569 -14.67 5.20 7.55
N THR A 570 -13.70 5.80 6.86
CA THR A 570 -13.84 6.33 5.49
C THR A 570 -13.18 5.45 4.44
N LEU A 571 -12.27 4.56 4.86
CA LEU A 571 -11.47 3.70 3.98
C LEU A 571 -11.73 2.20 4.19
N THR A 572 -12.51 1.77 5.18
CA THR A 572 -12.58 0.37 5.68
C THR A 572 -11.29 -0.08 6.38
N ASN A 573 -11.33 -1.13 7.21
CA ASN A 573 -10.12 -1.63 7.86
C ASN A 573 -9.16 -2.26 6.84
N TRP A 574 -9.72 -3.02 5.89
CA TRP A 574 -8.95 -3.56 4.77
C TRP A 574 -8.30 -2.46 3.91
N GLY A 575 -9.02 -1.39 3.59
CA GLY A 575 -8.47 -0.29 2.77
C GLY A 575 -7.35 0.47 3.47
N VAL A 576 -7.45 0.74 4.78
CA VAL A 576 -6.33 1.32 5.56
C VAL A 576 -5.11 0.41 5.53
N ASN A 577 -5.30 -0.89 5.75
CA ASN A 577 -4.20 -1.85 5.71
C ASN A 577 -3.55 -1.88 4.31
N LYS A 578 -4.35 -1.88 3.24
CA LYS A 578 -3.83 -1.91 1.86
C LYS A 578 -2.92 -0.73 1.53
N LEU A 579 -3.23 0.45 2.07
CA LEU A 579 -2.46 1.68 1.90
C LEU A 579 -1.18 1.72 2.75
N SER A 580 -1.01 0.79 3.70
CA SER A 580 0.18 0.67 4.54
C SER A 580 1.25 -0.29 3.99
N GLU A 581 0.94 -1.00 2.90
CA GLU A 581 1.84 -1.99 2.31
C GLU A 581 2.50 -1.43 1.03
N PHE A 582 3.84 -1.42 0.96
CA PHE A 582 4.59 -0.86 -0.17
C PHE A 582 5.34 -1.94 -0.97
N ALA A 583 5.76 -1.62 -2.19
CA ALA A 583 6.56 -2.55 -2.99
C ALA A 583 8.02 -2.56 -2.52
N GLY A 584 8.56 -3.74 -2.25
CA GLY A 584 9.98 -3.88 -1.90
C GLY A 584 10.89 -3.46 -3.07
N GLY A 585 12.04 -2.85 -2.77
CA GLY A 585 13.00 -2.40 -3.80
C GLY A 585 12.61 -1.11 -4.53
N ALA A 586 11.47 -0.50 -4.16
CA ALA A 586 10.98 0.75 -4.73
C ALA A 586 11.21 1.98 -3.82
N TYR A 587 12.09 1.87 -2.81
CA TYR A 587 12.41 2.95 -1.86
C TYR A 587 11.16 3.55 -1.18
N GLY A 588 10.20 2.70 -0.81
CA GLY A 588 8.93 3.10 -0.20
C GLY A 588 7.78 3.38 -1.17
N GLY A 589 8.00 3.25 -2.48
CA GLY A 589 7.01 3.54 -3.53
C GLY A 589 5.75 2.66 -3.55
N MET A 590 4.65 3.25 -4.01
CA MET A 590 3.32 2.64 -4.17
C MET A 590 2.95 2.41 -5.63
N LEU A 591 3.46 3.24 -6.56
CA LEU A 591 3.19 3.10 -8.00
C LEU A 591 3.47 1.69 -8.56
N PRO A 592 4.53 0.96 -8.14
CA PRO A 592 4.78 -0.38 -8.64
C PRO A 592 3.61 -1.34 -8.40
N LYS A 593 2.88 -1.21 -7.29
CA LYS A 593 1.71 -2.05 -7.02
C LYS A 593 0.59 -1.83 -8.04
N LEU A 594 0.38 -0.58 -8.45
CA LEU A 594 -0.59 -0.25 -9.50
C LEU A 594 -0.15 -0.83 -10.85
N LEU A 595 1.14 -0.71 -11.19
CA LEU A 595 1.66 -1.27 -12.45
C LEU A 595 1.50 -2.80 -12.50
N PHE A 596 1.86 -3.51 -11.43
CA PHE A 596 1.73 -4.97 -11.37
C PHE A 596 0.26 -5.44 -11.42
N GLY A 597 -0.65 -4.72 -10.77
CA GLY A 597 -2.08 -5.07 -10.75
C GLY A 597 -2.80 -4.71 -12.05
N ALA A 598 -2.49 -3.55 -12.63
CA ALA A 598 -3.19 -3.03 -13.79
C ALA A 598 -2.67 -3.57 -15.12
N LEU A 599 -1.41 -4.03 -15.20
CA LEU A 599 -0.76 -4.55 -16.40
C LEU A 599 -0.07 -5.90 -16.14
N PRO A 600 -0.85 -6.96 -15.84
CA PRO A 600 -0.30 -8.29 -15.62
C PRO A 600 0.53 -8.77 -16.83
N GLY A 601 1.70 -9.35 -16.58
CA GLY A 601 2.58 -9.87 -17.63
C GLY A 601 3.49 -8.85 -18.31
N GLU A 602 3.41 -7.57 -17.96
CA GLU A 602 4.26 -6.52 -18.57
C GLU A 602 5.52 -6.21 -17.76
N PHE A 603 5.56 -6.52 -16.46
CA PHE A 603 6.68 -6.20 -15.58
C PHE A 603 7.08 -7.39 -14.70
N THR A 604 8.37 -7.49 -14.38
CA THR A 604 8.89 -8.47 -13.42
C THR A 604 9.19 -7.83 -12.07
N GLY A 605 9.18 -8.62 -10.99
CA GLY A 605 9.25 -8.13 -9.62
C GLY A 605 10.62 -7.57 -9.18
N THR A 606 11.61 -7.58 -10.07
CA THR A 606 12.95 -7.03 -9.86
C THR A 606 13.30 -5.94 -10.87
N SER A 607 12.39 -5.64 -11.80
CA SER A 607 12.68 -4.68 -12.87
C SER A 607 12.54 -3.25 -12.35
N PRO A 608 13.56 -2.39 -12.55
CA PRO A 608 13.45 -0.98 -12.24
C PRO A 608 12.40 -0.26 -13.11
N TYR A 609 11.96 -0.85 -14.23
CA TYR A 609 10.85 -0.31 -15.02
C TYR A 609 9.54 -0.27 -14.23
N ALA A 610 9.37 -1.13 -13.22
CA ALA A 610 8.24 -1.03 -12.30
C ALA A 610 8.63 -0.38 -10.98
N LEU A 611 9.83 -0.69 -10.44
CA LEU A 611 10.24 -0.28 -9.09
C LEU A 611 10.79 1.15 -8.99
N LEU A 612 11.34 1.71 -10.06
CA LEU A 612 11.88 3.08 -10.14
C LEU A 612 11.47 3.77 -11.45
N PRO A 613 10.17 3.82 -11.77
CA PRO A 613 9.69 4.10 -13.13
C PRO A 613 9.83 5.58 -13.53
N PHE A 614 10.14 6.49 -12.61
CA PHE A 614 10.31 7.92 -12.90
C PHE A 614 11.71 8.33 -13.37
N TYR A 615 12.64 7.38 -13.43
CA TYR A 615 14.00 7.62 -13.89
C TYR A 615 14.28 6.83 -15.16
N THR A 616 15.07 7.40 -16.07
CA THR A 616 15.58 6.67 -17.24
C THR A 616 16.43 5.47 -16.82
N PRO A 617 16.51 4.39 -17.62
CA PRO A 617 17.32 3.21 -17.29
C PRO A 617 18.79 3.55 -16.99
N THR A 618 19.36 4.52 -17.72
CA THR A 618 20.72 5.03 -17.47
C THR A 618 20.85 5.65 -16.08
N ALA A 619 19.89 6.48 -15.68
CA ALA A 619 19.90 7.12 -14.37
C ALA A 619 19.68 6.11 -13.24
N VAL A 620 18.75 5.16 -13.40
CA VAL A 620 18.52 4.09 -12.42
C VAL A 620 19.77 3.26 -12.21
N LYS A 621 20.45 2.84 -13.29
CA LYS A 621 21.73 2.12 -13.18
C LYS A 621 22.76 2.90 -12.35
N GLY A 622 22.83 4.22 -12.53
CA GLY A 622 23.68 5.10 -11.72
C GLY A 622 23.28 5.15 -10.25
N ILE A 623 21.98 5.29 -9.96
CA ILE A 623 21.43 5.30 -8.59
C ILE A 623 21.74 3.98 -7.88
N LEU A 624 21.40 2.85 -8.50
CA LEU A 624 21.59 1.52 -7.91
C LEU A 624 23.07 1.20 -7.70
N LYS A 625 23.95 1.65 -8.61
CA LYS A 625 25.41 1.51 -8.46
C LYS A 625 25.92 2.35 -7.29
N GLY A 626 25.45 3.58 -7.15
CA GLY A 626 25.79 4.45 -6.01
C GLY A 626 25.33 3.86 -4.68
N ASN A 627 24.20 3.15 -4.68
CA ASN A 627 23.63 2.51 -3.50
C ASN A 627 24.19 1.10 -3.22
N GLY A 628 25.00 0.53 -4.11
CA GLY A 628 25.63 -0.78 -3.94
C GLY A 628 24.64 -1.95 -3.98
N VAL A 629 23.57 -1.86 -4.78
CA VAL A 629 22.49 -2.88 -4.83
C VAL A 629 22.13 -3.32 -6.26
N VAL A 630 22.97 -3.03 -7.26
CA VAL A 630 22.69 -3.31 -8.69
C VAL A 630 22.33 -4.76 -8.93
N GLU A 631 23.00 -5.68 -8.26
CA GLU A 631 22.83 -7.13 -8.37
C GLU A 631 21.46 -7.63 -7.91
N LYS A 632 20.70 -6.82 -7.18
CA LYS A 632 19.33 -7.14 -6.74
C LYS A 632 18.26 -6.88 -7.81
N TYR A 633 18.62 -6.18 -8.91
CA TYR A 633 17.69 -5.73 -9.95
C TYR A 633 18.03 -6.34 -11.32
N ASP A 634 17.00 -6.63 -12.11
CA ASP A 634 17.16 -6.92 -13.55
C ASP A 634 17.02 -5.63 -14.35
N LEU A 635 18.14 -5.07 -14.81
CA LEU A 635 18.17 -3.80 -15.52
C LEU A 635 17.67 -3.86 -16.97
N LYS A 636 17.32 -5.05 -17.48
CA LYS A 636 16.79 -5.19 -18.84
C LYS A 636 15.39 -4.62 -18.94
N ARG A 637 15.03 -4.15 -20.14
CA ARG A 637 13.63 -3.87 -20.49
C ARG A 637 12.84 -5.18 -20.34
N PRO A 638 11.82 -5.24 -19.47
CA PRO A 638 11.07 -6.47 -19.25
C PRO A 638 10.29 -6.86 -20.52
N ALA A 639 10.23 -8.15 -20.79
CA ALA A 639 9.43 -8.70 -21.88
C ALA A 639 7.94 -8.34 -21.68
N SER A 640 7.20 -8.27 -22.78
CA SER A 640 5.75 -8.09 -22.78
C SER A 640 5.04 -9.42 -23.01
N ASP A 641 3.73 -9.43 -22.80
CA ASP A 641 2.87 -10.58 -23.06
C ASP A 641 3.31 -11.85 -22.29
N GLN A 642 3.74 -11.66 -21.03
CA GLN A 642 4.11 -12.73 -20.10
C GLN A 642 2.97 -13.03 -19.12
N VAL A 643 1.71 -12.91 -19.58
CA VAL A 643 0.54 -13.27 -18.77
C VAL A 643 0.59 -14.75 -18.40
N ILE A 644 0.10 -15.08 -17.20
CA ILE A 644 0.03 -16.47 -16.74
C ILE A 644 -1.11 -17.18 -17.49
N ILE A 645 -0.83 -18.35 -18.05
CA ILE A 645 -1.81 -19.16 -18.79
C ILE A 645 -2.30 -20.31 -17.91
N GLY A 646 -3.61 -20.58 -17.91
CA GLY A 646 -4.21 -21.64 -17.10
C GLY A 646 -4.59 -22.88 -17.93
N ILE A 647 -4.16 -24.07 -17.49
CA ILE A 647 -4.64 -25.38 -17.99
C ILE A 647 -5.64 -25.92 -16.97
N HIS A 648 -6.89 -26.18 -17.38
CA HIS A 648 -8.01 -26.34 -16.45
C HIS A 648 -8.64 -27.73 -16.44
N THR A 649 -8.59 -28.49 -17.54
CA THR A 649 -9.23 -29.81 -17.57
C THR A 649 -8.38 -30.84 -16.85
N GLN A 650 -8.99 -31.89 -16.29
CA GLN A 650 -8.24 -32.96 -15.61
C GLN A 650 -7.31 -33.70 -16.57
N GLU A 651 -7.77 -33.91 -17.80
CA GLU A 651 -6.94 -34.49 -18.86
C GLU A 651 -5.74 -33.59 -19.19
N GLY A 652 -5.98 -32.30 -19.46
CA GLY A 652 -4.94 -31.32 -19.75
C GLY A 652 -3.93 -31.19 -18.61
N CYS A 653 -4.40 -31.15 -17.36
CA CYS A 653 -3.51 -31.07 -16.20
C CYS A 653 -2.62 -32.31 -16.06
N LYS A 654 -3.18 -33.53 -16.22
CA LYS A 654 -2.38 -34.77 -16.19
C LYS A 654 -1.34 -34.81 -17.31
N LYS A 655 -1.70 -34.38 -18.53
CA LYS A 655 -0.78 -34.27 -19.67
C LYS A 655 0.34 -33.28 -19.39
N ALA A 656 0.01 -32.08 -18.89
CA ALA A 656 0.99 -31.05 -18.56
C ALA A 656 1.96 -31.51 -17.46
N PHE A 657 1.48 -32.21 -16.42
CA PHE A 657 2.34 -32.79 -15.40
C PHE A 657 3.26 -33.90 -15.92
N ALA A 658 2.82 -34.68 -16.91
CA ALA A 658 3.60 -35.75 -17.50
C ALA A 658 4.63 -35.25 -18.55
N ASP A 659 4.35 -34.15 -19.25
CA ASP A 659 5.22 -33.57 -20.28
C ASP A 659 6.22 -32.56 -19.68
N ARG A 660 7.26 -33.09 -19.04
CA ARG A 660 8.36 -32.31 -18.45
C ARG A 660 9.27 -31.61 -19.46
N ASP A 661 9.31 -32.10 -20.71
CA ASP A 661 10.20 -31.55 -21.73
C ASP A 661 9.66 -30.21 -22.20
N SER A 662 8.33 -30.11 -22.27
CA SER A 662 7.59 -28.89 -22.62
C SER A 662 7.25 -28.03 -21.39
N PHE A 663 6.95 -28.62 -20.23
CA PHE A 663 6.56 -27.93 -18.99
C PHE A 663 7.51 -28.23 -17.83
N ARG A 664 8.49 -27.34 -17.64
CA ARG A 664 9.52 -27.49 -16.61
C ARG A 664 9.08 -26.93 -15.27
N THR A 665 9.65 -27.44 -14.18
CA THR A 665 9.46 -26.84 -12.86
C THR A 665 10.09 -25.45 -12.79
N ILE A 666 9.52 -24.55 -11.99
CA ILE A 666 10.04 -23.18 -11.80
C ILE A 666 10.89 -23.04 -10.54
N TYR A 667 10.97 -24.08 -9.70
CA TYR A 667 11.37 -23.96 -8.30
C TYR A 667 12.89 -24.00 -8.07
N ASP A 668 13.64 -24.72 -8.91
CA ASP A 668 15.08 -24.98 -8.69
C ASP A 668 15.91 -23.70 -8.49
N PRO A 669 15.73 -22.61 -9.28
CA PRO A 669 16.45 -21.37 -9.04
C PRO A 669 16.20 -20.77 -7.64
N MET A 670 14.94 -20.76 -7.19
CA MET A 670 14.57 -20.24 -5.87
C MET A 670 15.10 -21.15 -4.75
N ILE A 671 15.00 -22.47 -4.91
CA ILE A 671 15.52 -23.45 -3.95
C ILE A 671 17.04 -23.28 -3.79
N ARG A 672 17.78 -23.21 -4.89
CA ARG A 672 19.24 -23.00 -4.85
C ARG A 672 19.60 -21.68 -4.20
N THR A 673 18.82 -20.64 -4.43
CA THR A 673 19.00 -19.33 -3.78
C THR A 673 18.91 -19.43 -2.26
N LEU A 674 18.02 -20.28 -1.73
CA LEU A 674 17.89 -20.50 -0.27
C LEU A 674 18.92 -21.47 0.32
N ASN A 675 19.47 -22.36 -0.50
CA ASN A 675 20.31 -23.49 -0.08
C ASN A 675 21.78 -23.37 -0.54
N ASP A 676 22.32 -22.15 -0.62
CA ASP A 676 23.69 -21.84 -1.06
C ASP A 676 24.10 -22.59 -2.35
N GLY A 677 23.21 -22.60 -3.35
CA GLY A 677 23.44 -23.23 -4.65
C GLY A 677 22.98 -24.68 -4.76
N THR A 678 22.53 -25.30 -3.65
CA THR A 678 22.12 -26.71 -3.62
C THR A 678 20.65 -26.88 -3.98
N GLY A 679 20.34 -27.74 -4.95
CA GLY A 679 18.95 -28.03 -5.36
C GLY A 679 18.24 -29.03 -4.43
N PHE A 680 16.95 -29.25 -4.66
CA PHE A 680 16.12 -30.24 -3.95
C PHE A 680 15.16 -30.92 -4.93
N ILE A 681 14.71 -32.15 -4.63
CA ILE A 681 14.01 -33.04 -5.57
C ILE A 681 12.85 -32.37 -6.32
N VAL A 682 12.08 -31.50 -5.67
CA VAL A 682 10.91 -30.86 -6.31
C VAL A 682 11.26 -29.91 -7.46
N GLY A 683 12.51 -29.46 -7.55
CA GLY A 683 13.01 -28.61 -8.65
C GLY A 683 13.68 -29.40 -9.78
N TRP A 684 13.76 -30.73 -9.71
CA TRP A 684 14.53 -31.52 -10.67
C TRP A 684 13.64 -32.20 -11.70
N ASP A 685 13.79 -31.80 -12.97
CA ASP A 685 13.08 -32.46 -14.08
C ASP A 685 13.81 -33.71 -14.62
N ASP A 686 15.07 -33.95 -14.21
CA ASP A 686 15.79 -35.18 -14.54
C ASP A 686 15.28 -36.38 -13.73
N LYS A 687 14.89 -37.45 -14.45
CA LYS A 687 14.20 -38.61 -13.84
C LYS A 687 15.12 -39.37 -12.89
N LYS A 688 16.34 -39.63 -13.34
CA LYS A 688 17.25 -40.49 -12.61
C LYS A 688 17.70 -39.79 -11.33
N GLN A 689 18.10 -38.53 -11.44
CA GLN A 689 18.47 -37.70 -10.30
C GLN A 689 17.32 -37.59 -9.29
N HIS A 690 16.10 -37.32 -9.75
CA HIS A 690 14.91 -37.23 -8.92
C HIS A 690 14.59 -38.55 -8.20
N ASP A 691 14.43 -39.64 -8.94
CA ASP A 691 13.95 -40.92 -8.40
C ASP A 691 14.97 -41.55 -7.45
N ASP A 692 16.26 -41.51 -7.78
CA ASP A 692 17.34 -42.02 -6.93
C ASP A 692 17.34 -41.29 -5.57
N ARG A 693 17.23 -39.95 -5.58
CA ARG A 693 17.21 -39.14 -4.35
C ARG A 693 15.92 -39.34 -3.56
N THR A 694 14.78 -39.42 -4.24
CA THR A 694 13.47 -39.63 -3.61
C THR A 694 13.40 -40.98 -2.89
N ALA A 695 13.95 -42.05 -3.48
CA ALA A 695 14.00 -43.37 -2.85
C ALA A 695 14.82 -43.35 -1.54
N ILE A 696 15.96 -42.64 -1.54
CA ILE A 696 16.78 -42.44 -0.33
C ILE A 696 16.00 -41.69 0.73
N LEU A 697 15.42 -40.53 0.38
CA LEU A 697 14.67 -39.70 1.31
C LEU A 697 13.44 -40.42 1.87
N HIS A 698 12.76 -41.24 1.07
CA HIS A 698 11.63 -42.04 1.54
C HIS A 698 12.07 -43.02 2.64
N LYS A 699 13.20 -43.73 2.45
CA LYS A 699 13.73 -44.65 3.48
C LYS A 699 14.17 -43.91 4.75
N VAL A 700 14.74 -42.73 4.60
CA VAL A 700 15.20 -41.91 5.73
C VAL A 700 14.03 -41.28 6.48
N PHE A 701 13.03 -40.74 5.78
CA PHE A 701 11.94 -40.00 6.40
C PHE A 701 10.82 -40.88 6.96
N TYR A 702 10.58 -42.08 6.42
CA TYR A 702 9.51 -42.97 6.92
C TYR A 702 10.10 -44.13 7.72
N GLU A 703 10.06 -44.02 9.05
CA GLU A 703 10.43 -45.11 9.97
C GLU A 703 9.41 -46.26 10.02
N GLU A 704 9.79 -47.34 10.70
CA GLU A 704 8.86 -48.42 11.04
C GLU A 704 7.71 -47.86 11.91
N ASN A 705 6.48 -48.30 11.63
CA ASN A 705 5.25 -47.82 12.28
C ASN A 705 4.98 -46.30 12.13
N PHE A 706 5.61 -45.62 11.16
CA PHE A 706 5.42 -44.18 10.91
C PHE A 706 3.96 -43.74 10.97
N ASP A 707 3.06 -44.46 10.27
CA ASP A 707 1.64 -44.09 10.21
C ASP A 707 0.97 -44.06 11.58
N LYS A 708 1.30 -45.02 12.46
CA LYS A 708 0.78 -45.05 13.82
C LYS A 708 1.35 -43.92 14.67
N ASN A 709 2.66 -43.67 14.57
CA ASN A 709 3.35 -42.66 15.36
C ASN A 709 2.85 -41.25 15.03
N ILE A 710 2.75 -40.91 13.74
CA ILE A 710 2.27 -39.59 13.32
C ILE A 710 0.80 -39.38 13.69
N THR A 711 -0.06 -40.39 13.49
CA THR A 711 -1.47 -40.29 13.91
C THR A 711 -1.58 -40.11 15.42
N ALA A 712 -0.81 -40.86 16.21
CA ALA A 712 -0.79 -40.70 17.67
C ALA A 712 -0.34 -39.30 18.09
N PHE A 713 0.74 -38.78 17.50
CA PHE A 713 1.24 -37.42 17.75
C PHE A 713 0.15 -36.37 17.54
N PHE A 714 -0.47 -36.35 16.35
CA PHE A 714 -1.48 -35.34 16.03
C PHE A 714 -2.72 -35.48 16.91
N ARG A 715 -3.17 -36.69 17.24
CA ARG A 715 -4.32 -36.88 18.14
C ARG A 715 -4.03 -36.31 19.53
N GLU A 716 -2.89 -36.65 20.11
CA GLU A 716 -2.50 -36.18 21.45
C GLU A 716 -2.34 -34.66 21.49
N HIS A 717 -1.60 -34.09 20.54
CA HIS A 717 -1.30 -32.66 20.51
C HIS A 717 -2.53 -31.82 20.18
N VAL A 718 -3.46 -32.29 19.35
CA VAL A 718 -4.74 -31.59 19.10
C VAL A 718 -5.59 -31.53 20.37
N VAL A 719 -5.73 -32.65 21.09
CA VAL A 719 -6.47 -32.68 22.37
C VAL A 719 -5.83 -31.75 23.39
N SER A 720 -4.50 -31.75 23.48
CA SER A 720 -3.75 -30.82 24.35
C SER A 720 -3.97 -29.36 23.96
N ALA A 721 -3.92 -29.05 22.67
CA ALA A 721 -4.15 -27.73 22.12
C ALA A 721 -5.55 -27.19 22.39
N ILE A 722 -6.57 -28.02 22.27
CA ILE A 722 -7.95 -27.64 22.61
C ILE A 722 -8.06 -27.35 24.11
N LYS A 723 -7.55 -28.23 24.97
CA LYS A 723 -7.64 -28.06 26.44
C LYS A 723 -6.96 -26.77 26.93
N ARG A 724 -5.79 -26.44 26.39
CA ARG A 724 -5.02 -25.25 26.81
C ARG A 724 -5.58 -23.92 26.30
N SER A 725 -6.35 -23.94 25.21
CA SER A 725 -6.79 -22.73 24.50
C SER A 725 -8.29 -22.45 24.57
N SER A 726 -9.08 -23.34 25.17
CA SER A 726 -10.53 -23.15 25.31
C SER A 726 -10.92 -22.21 26.45
N LEU A 727 -11.59 -21.11 26.10
CA LEU A 727 -12.22 -20.19 27.04
C LEU A 727 -13.55 -20.77 27.57
N LYS A 728 -13.78 -20.68 28.88
CA LYS A 728 -15.01 -21.17 29.53
C LYS A 728 -16.06 -20.06 29.63
N TYR A 729 -17.30 -20.35 29.25
CA TYR A 729 -18.46 -19.50 29.55
C TYR A 729 -18.94 -19.73 30.99
N PRO A 730 -19.83 -18.87 31.52
CA PRO A 730 -20.50 -19.16 32.79
C PRO A 730 -21.34 -20.45 32.79
N ASP A 731 -21.76 -20.94 31.61
CA ASP A 731 -22.48 -22.21 31.43
C ASP A 731 -21.55 -23.34 30.92
N SER A 732 -22.11 -24.42 30.38
CA SER A 732 -21.35 -25.57 29.86
C SER A 732 -20.62 -25.29 28.54
N ARG A 733 -20.74 -24.08 27.96
CA ARG A 733 -20.12 -23.77 26.67
C ARG A 733 -18.64 -23.43 26.81
N ARG A 734 -17.89 -23.79 25.78
CA ARG A 734 -16.49 -23.45 25.57
C ARG A 734 -16.35 -22.71 24.24
N SER A 735 -15.41 -21.76 24.16
CA SER A 735 -15.01 -21.11 22.91
C SER A 735 -13.53 -21.31 22.65
N LEU A 736 -13.21 -21.59 21.39
CA LEU A 736 -11.86 -21.87 20.92
C LEU A 736 -11.64 -21.18 19.57
N ASP A 737 -10.48 -20.55 19.38
CA ASP A 737 -10.04 -20.18 18.03
C ASP A 737 -9.35 -21.39 17.39
N VAL A 738 -10.14 -22.23 16.71
CA VAL A 738 -9.66 -23.54 16.23
C VAL A 738 -8.54 -23.38 15.20
N ILE A 739 -8.52 -22.27 14.46
CA ILE A 739 -7.48 -22.03 13.47
C ILE A 739 -6.20 -21.57 14.15
N ARG A 740 -6.28 -20.47 14.90
CA ARG A 740 -5.11 -19.87 15.53
C ARG A 740 -4.43 -20.81 16.51
N ASP A 741 -5.22 -21.56 17.29
CA ASP A 741 -4.72 -22.30 18.46
C ASP A 741 -4.52 -23.80 18.23
N VAL A 742 -5.10 -24.36 17.15
CA VAL A 742 -4.99 -25.79 16.82
C VAL A 742 -4.36 -25.99 15.44
N THR A 743 -5.03 -25.60 14.35
CA THR A 743 -4.55 -25.90 12.99
C THR A 743 -3.24 -25.19 12.65
N ASN A 744 -3.01 -23.99 13.19
CA ASN A 744 -1.78 -23.22 12.98
C ASN A 744 -0.68 -23.57 13.99
N VAL A 745 -0.97 -24.35 15.03
CA VAL A 745 -0.04 -24.62 16.14
C VAL A 745 0.48 -26.05 16.10
N VAL A 746 -0.42 -27.03 16.04
CA VAL A 746 -0.03 -28.45 16.14
C VAL A 746 0.90 -28.88 15.01
N PRO A 747 0.70 -28.47 13.73
CA PRO A 747 1.66 -28.80 12.68
C PRO A 747 3.04 -28.15 12.88
N VAL A 748 3.10 -26.97 13.52
CA VAL A 748 4.38 -26.31 13.86
C VAL A 748 5.10 -27.08 14.98
N GLU A 749 4.36 -27.55 15.98
CA GLU A 749 4.88 -28.43 17.02
C GLU A 749 5.39 -29.75 16.44
N TYR A 750 4.66 -30.36 15.49
CA TYR A 750 5.11 -31.55 14.78
C TYR A 750 6.43 -31.30 14.04
N LEU A 751 6.53 -30.18 13.32
CA LEU A 751 7.76 -29.82 12.61
C LEU A 751 8.93 -29.64 13.58
N ALA A 752 8.71 -28.95 14.70
CA ALA A 752 9.73 -28.75 15.71
C ALA A 752 10.17 -30.07 16.36
N HIS A 753 9.23 -30.96 16.66
CA HIS A 753 9.52 -32.30 17.17
C HIS A 753 10.33 -33.12 16.15
N ARG A 754 9.86 -33.16 14.90
CA ARG A 754 10.44 -34.01 13.85
C ARG A 754 11.88 -33.62 13.50
N PHE A 755 12.20 -32.33 13.53
CA PHE A 755 13.52 -31.82 13.18
C PHE A 755 14.33 -31.34 14.40
N ALA A 756 13.85 -31.58 15.63
CA ALA A 756 14.46 -31.08 16.87
C ALA A 756 14.73 -29.56 16.88
N ILE A 757 13.79 -28.76 16.35
CA ILE A 757 13.95 -27.30 16.29
C ILE A 757 13.77 -26.71 17.70
N PRO A 758 14.76 -25.95 18.23
CA PRO A 758 14.72 -25.46 19.60
C PRO A 758 13.71 -24.32 19.80
N LEU A 759 12.49 -24.68 20.14
CA LEU A 759 11.39 -23.74 20.36
C LEU A 759 11.58 -22.92 21.64
N LYS A 760 11.29 -21.62 21.53
CA LYS A 760 11.20 -20.69 22.66
C LYS A 760 9.78 -20.73 23.23
N THR A 761 9.62 -21.36 24.39
CA THR A 761 8.34 -21.49 25.11
C THR A 761 8.43 -20.92 26.53
N LYS A 762 7.35 -21.01 27.31
CA LYS A 762 7.38 -20.62 28.74
C LYS A 762 8.26 -21.58 29.55
N GLU A 763 8.22 -22.86 29.21
CA GLU A 763 9.00 -23.94 29.80
C GLU A 763 10.47 -23.84 29.40
N HIS A 764 10.74 -23.44 28.15
CA HIS A 764 12.09 -23.24 27.63
C HIS A 764 12.31 -21.80 27.12
N PRO A 765 12.45 -20.81 28.02
CA PRO A 765 12.57 -19.39 27.65
C PRO A 765 13.90 -19.06 26.93
N ARG A 766 14.89 -19.97 26.96
CA ARG A 766 16.16 -19.85 26.25
C ARG A 766 16.17 -20.55 24.88
N GLY A 767 15.03 -21.02 24.40
CA GLY A 767 14.90 -21.53 23.03
C GLY A 767 15.22 -20.45 21.98
N LEU A 768 15.54 -20.90 20.76
CA LEU A 768 16.06 -20.04 19.70
C LEU A 768 14.95 -19.31 18.93
N ILE A 769 13.86 -20.02 18.62
CA ILE A 769 12.81 -19.57 17.68
C ILE A 769 11.45 -19.74 18.34
N SER A 770 10.60 -18.70 18.37
CA SER A 770 9.23 -18.85 18.86
C SER A 770 8.37 -19.65 17.87
N LEU A 771 7.23 -20.17 18.33
CA LEU A 771 6.29 -20.88 17.46
C LEU A 771 5.81 -20.01 16.28
N SER A 772 5.46 -18.75 16.54
CA SER A 772 5.06 -17.79 15.51
C SER A 772 6.18 -17.49 14.52
N GLN A 773 7.43 -17.40 14.99
CA GLN A 773 8.59 -17.22 14.11
C GLN A 773 8.82 -18.45 13.25
N LEU A 774 8.77 -19.67 13.80
CA LEU A 774 8.95 -20.90 13.03
C LEU A 774 7.87 -21.01 11.93
N PHE A 775 6.62 -20.69 12.26
CA PHE A 775 5.54 -20.62 11.28
C PHE A 775 5.85 -19.62 10.17
N ALA A 776 6.19 -18.38 10.51
CA ALA A 776 6.47 -17.33 9.53
C ALA A 776 7.68 -17.66 8.63
N ILE A 777 8.78 -18.16 9.21
CA ILE A 777 10.00 -18.54 8.49
C ILE A 777 9.71 -19.66 7.49
N THR A 778 8.99 -20.68 7.92
CA THR A 778 8.67 -21.84 7.08
C THR A 778 7.66 -21.46 5.99
N MET A 779 6.68 -20.60 6.29
CA MET A 779 5.70 -20.15 5.30
C MET A 779 6.31 -19.25 4.23
N VAL A 780 7.15 -18.27 4.62
CA VAL A 780 7.76 -17.36 3.64
C VAL A 780 8.72 -18.09 2.72
N THR A 781 9.53 -19.02 3.27
CA THR A 781 10.43 -19.87 2.46
C THR A 781 9.66 -20.80 1.54
N PHE A 782 8.55 -21.40 2.01
CA PHE A 782 7.67 -22.22 1.19
C PHE A 782 7.01 -21.45 0.05
N GLN A 783 6.51 -20.25 0.30
CA GLN A 783 5.91 -19.38 -0.71
C GLN A 783 6.94 -18.94 -1.74
N TYR A 784 8.14 -18.54 -1.30
CA TYR A 784 9.21 -18.15 -2.21
C TYR A 784 9.63 -19.28 -3.14
N GLN A 785 9.81 -20.50 -2.61
CA GLN A 785 10.27 -21.64 -3.42
C GLN A 785 9.20 -22.22 -4.35
N SER A 786 7.90 -22.19 -3.97
CA SER A 786 6.84 -22.93 -4.68
C SER A 786 5.79 -22.08 -5.39
N PHE A 787 5.55 -20.84 -4.95
CA PHE A 787 4.36 -20.06 -5.39
C PHE A 787 4.65 -18.61 -5.72
N ASN A 788 5.93 -18.24 -5.84
CA ASN A 788 6.34 -16.90 -6.19
C ASN A 788 6.22 -16.64 -7.70
N ILE A 789 4.98 -16.50 -8.16
CA ILE A 789 4.62 -16.28 -9.58
C ILE A 789 4.08 -14.88 -9.85
N LEU A 790 3.76 -14.12 -8.81
CA LEU A 790 3.25 -12.76 -8.93
C LEU A 790 4.40 -11.76 -8.72
N PRO A 791 4.72 -10.92 -9.72
CA PRO A 791 5.82 -9.95 -9.65
C PRO A 791 5.80 -9.06 -8.40
N VAL A 792 4.62 -8.66 -7.93
CA VAL A 792 4.47 -7.79 -6.75
C VAL A 792 5.04 -8.42 -5.46
N ASN A 793 5.12 -9.74 -5.38
CA ASN A 793 5.59 -10.46 -4.19
C ASN A 793 7.09 -10.81 -4.23
N GLU A 794 7.69 -10.85 -5.41
CA GLU A 794 9.06 -11.35 -5.65
C GLU A 794 10.08 -10.74 -4.68
N TRP A 795 10.12 -9.41 -4.59
CA TRP A 795 11.13 -8.73 -3.79
C TRP A 795 11.01 -9.06 -2.30
N LEU A 796 9.80 -8.92 -1.76
CA LEU A 796 9.55 -9.14 -0.34
C LEU A 796 9.78 -10.60 0.04
N LEU A 797 9.26 -11.55 -0.76
CA LEU A 797 9.44 -12.97 -0.52
C LEU A 797 10.92 -13.37 -0.60
N ARG A 798 11.66 -12.90 -1.61
CA ARG A 798 13.08 -13.20 -1.77
C ARG A 798 13.91 -12.66 -0.61
N GLU A 799 13.85 -11.35 -0.35
CA GLU A 799 14.70 -10.72 0.68
C GLU A 799 14.37 -11.27 2.07
N THR A 800 13.08 -11.47 2.37
CA THR A 800 12.68 -12.04 3.65
C THR A 800 13.19 -13.48 3.76
N SER A 801 13.03 -14.31 2.72
CA SER A 801 13.49 -15.70 2.74
C SER A 801 15.00 -15.82 2.86
N LEU A 802 15.77 -15.00 2.14
CA LEU A 802 17.24 -14.94 2.25
C LEU A 802 17.70 -14.56 3.66
N LYS A 803 16.96 -13.68 4.34
CA LYS A 803 17.26 -13.27 5.71
C LYS A 803 16.97 -14.39 6.73
N VAL A 804 15.89 -15.16 6.53
CA VAL A 804 15.42 -16.10 7.56
C VAL A 804 15.82 -17.55 7.34
N ALA A 805 16.02 -17.99 6.10
CA ALA A 805 16.44 -19.37 5.79
C ALA A 805 17.74 -19.78 6.52
N PRO A 806 18.77 -18.91 6.66
CA PRO A 806 19.98 -19.25 7.42
C PRO A 806 19.73 -19.68 8.87
N LEU A 807 18.66 -19.21 9.52
CA LEU A 807 18.33 -19.61 10.88
C LEU A 807 18.00 -21.10 10.98
N LEU A 808 17.15 -21.63 10.07
CA LEU A 808 16.82 -23.05 10.04
C LEU A 808 17.99 -23.89 9.53
N ARG A 809 18.71 -23.40 8.52
CA ARG A 809 19.90 -24.10 8.01
C ARG A 809 20.95 -24.30 9.09
N GLY A 810 21.21 -23.29 9.92
CA GLY A 810 22.11 -23.40 11.05
C GLY A 810 21.68 -24.45 12.08
N VAL A 811 20.38 -24.57 12.34
CA VAL A 811 19.83 -25.63 13.22
C VAL A 811 20.08 -27.01 12.61
N PHE A 812 19.68 -27.23 11.36
CA PHE A 812 19.86 -28.53 10.70
C PHE A 812 21.34 -28.91 10.55
N GLU A 813 22.21 -27.95 10.21
CA GLU A 813 23.64 -28.16 10.11
C GLU A 813 24.25 -28.55 11.46
N ALA A 814 23.82 -27.91 12.55
CA ALA A 814 24.29 -28.24 13.90
C ALA A 814 23.91 -29.68 14.28
N HIS A 815 22.67 -30.10 14.05
CA HIS A 815 22.24 -31.47 14.34
C HIS A 815 22.95 -32.49 13.44
N LEU A 816 23.08 -32.24 12.14
CA LEU A 816 23.81 -33.15 11.22
C LEU A 816 25.30 -33.28 11.58
N LYS A 817 25.89 -32.27 12.23
CA LYS A 817 27.28 -32.31 12.72
C LYS A 817 27.44 -33.03 14.06
N THR A 818 26.38 -33.16 14.85
CA THR A 818 26.45 -33.74 16.20
C THR A 818 25.85 -35.14 16.29
N GLN A 819 24.78 -35.42 15.54
CA GLN A 819 24.00 -36.66 15.57
C GLN A 819 24.53 -37.65 14.51
N HIS A 820 25.67 -38.27 14.80
CA HIS A 820 26.36 -39.21 13.90
C HIS A 820 27.12 -40.33 14.65
N GLY A 821 26.81 -40.54 15.92
CA GLY A 821 27.42 -41.49 16.84
C GLY A 821 28.74 -41.02 17.46
N GLY A 822 29.08 -41.62 18.61
CA GLY A 822 30.37 -41.48 19.30
C GLY A 822 30.37 -40.51 20.48
N HIS A 823 31.55 -40.23 21.03
CA HIS A 823 31.69 -39.45 22.28
C HIS A 823 31.21 -38.00 22.19
N LYS A 824 31.25 -37.40 21.00
CA LYS A 824 30.81 -36.01 20.79
C LYS A 824 29.29 -35.88 20.94
N GLU A 825 28.54 -36.79 20.34
CA GLU A 825 27.09 -36.86 20.47
C GLU A 825 26.69 -37.06 21.93
N ALA A 826 27.26 -38.07 22.60
CA ALA A 826 26.97 -38.36 24.00
C ALA A 826 27.21 -37.16 24.93
N LEU A 827 28.23 -36.34 24.65
CA LEU A 827 28.49 -35.10 25.41
C LEU A 827 27.46 -34.01 25.09
N VAL A 828 27.14 -33.80 23.81
CA VAL A 828 26.16 -32.79 23.38
C VAL A 828 24.77 -33.11 23.92
N ASP A 829 24.32 -34.35 23.82
CA ASP A 829 23.01 -34.79 24.31
C ASP A 829 22.93 -34.67 25.83
N TRP A 830 24.02 -34.99 26.55
CA TRP A 830 24.09 -34.77 27.99
C TRP A 830 23.96 -33.28 28.36
N LEU A 831 24.62 -32.38 27.63
CA LEU A 831 24.51 -30.93 27.83
C LEU A 831 23.12 -30.40 27.45
N ALA A 832 22.48 -30.99 26.45
CA ALA A 832 21.20 -30.54 25.91
C ALA A 832 19.98 -31.09 26.68
N LYS A 833 20.15 -32.16 27.46
CA LYS A 833 19.08 -32.83 28.19
C LYS A 833 18.24 -31.87 29.06
N GLY A 834 16.93 -31.86 28.87
CA GLY A 834 15.98 -30.99 29.56
C GLY A 834 15.98 -29.53 29.08
N SER A 835 16.72 -29.21 28.01
CA SER A 835 16.73 -27.90 27.37
C SER A 835 15.95 -27.92 26.05
N ALA A 836 15.72 -26.74 25.45
CA ALA A 836 15.12 -26.64 24.12
C ALA A 836 15.95 -27.33 23.01
N PHE A 837 17.23 -27.62 23.25
CA PHE A 837 18.14 -28.19 22.26
C PHE A 837 18.22 -29.72 22.30
N GLU A 838 17.44 -30.36 23.20
CA GLU A 838 17.39 -31.82 23.30
C GLU A 838 16.89 -32.43 21.98
N VAL A 839 17.63 -33.40 21.47
CA VAL A 839 17.24 -34.16 20.27
C VAL A 839 16.48 -35.40 20.73
N GLY A 840 15.19 -35.46 20.38
CA GLY A 840 14.35 -36.62 20.70
C GLY A 840 14.69 -37.85 19.84
N PRO A 841 14.26 -39.06 20.24
CA PRO A 841 14.64 -40.30 19.56
C PRO A 841 14.28 -40.37 18.07
N GLU A 842 13.14 -39.79 17.67
CA GLU A 842 12.74 -39.76 16.26
C GLU A 842 13.62 -38.85 15.41
N ALA A 843 13.95 -37.66 15.91
CA ALA A 843 14.82 -36.71 15.25
C ALA A 843 16.26 -37.24 15.19
N ASP A 844 16.75 -37.85 16.27
CA ASP A 844 18.05 -38.51 16.32
C ASP A 844 18.18 -39.60 15.26
N ARG A 845 17.20 -40.52 15.20
CA ARG A 845 17.13 -41.56 14.16
C ARG A 845 17.10 -40.98 12.75
N PHE A 846 16.37 -39.88 12.55
CA PHE A 846 16.28 -39.20 11.26
C PHE A 846 17.64 -38.62 10.84
N TYR A 847 18.35 -37.92 11.73
CA TYR A 847 19.67 -37.36 11.43
C TYR A 847 20.72 -38.44 11.21
N HIS A 848 20.73 -39.51 12.01
CA HIS A 848 21.58 -40.68 11.78
C HIS A 848 21.34 -41.30 10.40
N ALA A 849 20.08 -41.56 10.05
CA ALA A 849 19.72 -42.13 8.76
C ALA A 849 20.11 -41.21 7.58
N LEU A 850 20.03 -39.89 7.73
CA LEU A 850 20.55 -38.93 6.74
C LEU A 850 22.07 -39.03 6.61
N ARG A 851 22.81 -39.11 7.73
CA ARG A 851 24.28 -39.21 7.72
C ARG A 851 24.79 -40.52 7.12
N ASP A 852 24.06 -41.61 7.32
CA ASP A 852 24.37 -42.92 6.75
C ASP A 852 24.31 -42.96 5.22
N THR A 853 23.63 -42.00 4.59
CA THR A 853 23.61 -41.85 3.12
C THR A 853 24.97 -41.42 2.55
N LYS A 854 25.86 -40.86 3.39
CA LYS A 854 27.19 -40.32 3.02
C LYS A 854 27.15 -39.21 1.97
N LEU A 855 26.01 -38.54 1.83
CA LEU A 855 25.87 -37.36 0.98
C LEU A 855 26.59 -36.14 1.60
N PRO A 856 26.98 -35.15 0.78
CA PRO A 856 27.57 -33.92 1.29
C PRO A 856 26.65 -33.20 2.30
N LEU A 857 27.24 -32.54 3.28
CA LEU A 857 26.50 -31.93 4.39
C LEU A 857 25.48 -30.89 3.89
N GLU A 858 25.88 -30.06 2.94
CA GLU A 858 25.04 -29.06 2.29
C GLU A 858 23.80 -29.68 1.62
N ALA A 859 23.93 -30.88 1.04
CA ALA A 859 22.83 -31.60 0.42
C ALA A 859 21.84 -32.15 1.47
N LEU A 860 22.35 -32.60 2.62
CA LEU A 860 21.52 -33.05 3.74
C LEU A 860 20.76 -31.89 4.39
N VAL A 861 21.40 -30.72 4.56
CA VAL A 861 20.74 -29.51 5.06
C VAL A 861 19.63 -29.06 4.10
N ALA A 862 19.90 -29.08 2.79
CA ALA A 862 18.92 -28.76 1.76
C ALA A 862 17.72 -29.74 1.79
N ASP A 863 17.94 -31.03 2.05
CA ASP A 863 16.86 -32.01 2.21
C ASP A 863 15.97 -31.65 3.42
N CYS A 864 16.55 -31.32 4.58
CA CYS A 864 15.79 -30.93 5.78
C CYS A 864 14.91 -29.71 5.51
N LEU A 865 15.49 -28.65 4.94
CA LEU A 865 14.76 -27.42 4.63
C LEU A 865 13.69 -27.64 3.54
N GLY A 866 14.02 -28.41 2.50
CA GLY A 866 13.11 -28.77 1.41
C GLY A 866 11.92 -29.61 1.86
N LEU A 867 12.08 -30.45 2.89
CA LEU A 867 10.99 -31.23 3.49
C LEU A 867 10.15 -30.40 4.48
N ALA A 868 10.77 -29.55 5.29
CA ALA A 868 10.10 -28.78 6.35
C ALA A 868 9.03 -27.82 5.81
N GLY A 869 9.38 -27.04 4.77
CA GLY A 869 8.52 -26.01 4.17
C GLY A 869 7.15 -26.53 3.72
N PRO A 870 7.11 -27.43 2.73
CA PRO A 870 5.86 -27.96 2.18
C PRO A 870 5.01 -28.70 3.20
N LEU A 871 5.61 -29.47 4.11
CA LEU A 871 4.86 -30.22 5.13
C LEU A 871 4.03 -29.29 6.02
N LEU A 872 4.65 -28.23 6.54
CA LEU A 872 3.93 -27.28 7.39
C LEU A 872 2.86 -26.53 6.60
N GLY A 873 3.24 -26.01 5.42
CA GLY A 873 2.34 -25.19 4.61
C GLY A 873 1.08 -25.92 4.20
N VAL A 874 1.22 -27.20 3.84
CA VAL A 874 0.08 -28.03 3.46
C VAL A 874 -0.81 -28.36 4.65
N ILE A 875 -0.24 -28.90 5.73
CA ILE A 875 -1.06 -29.43 6.84
C ILE A 875 -1.81 -28.29 7.54
N THR A 876 -1.14 -27.19 7.86
CA THR A 876 -1.76 -26.07 8.58
C THR A 876 -2.93 -25.49 7.80
N GLN A 877 -2.69 -25.08 6.56
CA GLN A 877 -3.71 -24.41 5.77
C GLN A 877 -4.86 -25.37 5.44
N GLN A 878 -4.55 -26.61 5.04
CA GLN A 878 -5.58 -27.55 4.63
C GLN A 878 -6.45 -27.98 5.81
N ALA A 879 -5.89 -28.11 7.01
CA ALA A 879 -6.67 -28.38 8.22
C ALA A 879 -7.68 -27.26 8.48
N SER A 880 -7.26 -25.98 8.38
CA SER A 880 -8.16 -24.84 8.54
C SER A 880 -9.32 -24.87 7.54
N LEU A 881 -9.03 -25.15 6.26
CA LEU A 881 -10.06 -25.16 5.22
C LEU A 881 -11.04 -26.33 5.36
N LEU A 882 -10.57 -27.51 5.79
CA LEU A 882 -11.46 -28.65 6.02
C LEU A 882 -12.38 -28.42 7.22
N VAL A 883 -11.85 -27.84 8.31
CA VAL A 883 -12.66 -27.49 9.48
C VAL A 883 -13.71 -26.43 9.12
N ASP A 884 -13.33 -25.39 8.36
CA ASP A 884 -14.28 -24.39 7.85
C ASP A 884 -15.33 -25.05 6.94
N LEU A 885 -14.92 -25.82 5.95
CA LEU A 885 -15.81 -26.50 5.00
C LEU A 885 -16.88 -27.34 5.69
N TYR A 886 -16.48 -28.27 6.57
CA TYR A 886 -17.41 -29.18 7.23
C TYR A 886 -18.21 -28.53 8.37
N LEU A 887 -17.85 -27.32 8.80
CA LEU A 887 -18.69 -26.52 9.69
C LEU A 887 -19.66 -25.59 8.95
N SER A 888 -19.61 -25.53 7.62
CA SER A 888 -20.57 -24.74 6.83
C SER A 888 -21.91 -25.48 6.67
N ASP A 889 -22.99 -24.71 6.52
CA ASP A 889 -24.35 -25.24 6.55
C ASP A 889 -24.63 -26.20 5.38
N ASP A 890 -24.05 -25.94 4.20
CA ASP A 890 -24.20 -26.77 3.00
C ASP A 890 -23.60 -28.18 3.15
N TYR A 891 -22.74 -28.40 4.16
CA TYR A 891 -22.03 -29.65 4.40
C TYR A 891 -22.53 -30.42 5.63
N LYS A 892 -23.68 -30.02 6.19
CA LYS A 892 -24.23 -30.60 7.43
C LYS A 892 -24.33 -32.13 7.42
N THR A 893 -24.82 -32.74 6.34
CA THR A 893 -24.92 -34.21 6.24
C THR A 893 -23.55 -34.88 6.32
N TYR A 894 -22.53 -34.29 5.71
CA TYR A 894 -21.16 -34.81 5.78
C TYR A 894 -20.55 -34.59 7.16
N LYS A 895 -20.84 -33.45 7.80
CA LYS A 895 -20.47 -33.18 9.19
C LYS A 895 -21.00 -34.24 10.13
N ASP A 896 -22.28 -34.58 10.04
CA ASP A 896 -22.91 -35.57 10.94
C ASP A 896 -22.22 -36.94 10.81
N ARG A 897 -21.88 -37.36 9.57
CA ARG A 897 -21.10 -38.58 9.33
C ARG A 897 -19.68 -38.48 9.87
N ILE A 898 -18.99 -37.36 9.70
CA ILE A 898 -17.65 -37.14 10.24
C ILE A 898 -17.66 -37.21 11.78
N ILE A 899 -18.68 -36.63 12.44
CA ILE A 899 -18.84 -36.72 13.91
C ILE A 899 -19.02 -38.18 14.33
N GLU A 900 -19.85 -38.95 13.62
CA GLU A 900 -20.03 -40.38 13.90
C GLU A 900 -18.71 -41.15 13.79
N LEU A 901 -17.98 -40.95 12.68
CA LEU A 901 -16.66 -41.56 12.44
C LEU A 901 -15.63 -41.13 13.47
N ALA A 902 -15.67 -39.87 13.94
CA ALA A 902 -14.73 -39.34 14.92
C ALA A 902 -14.81 -40.02 16.29
N HIS A 903 -15.98 -40.58 16.62
CA HIS A 903 -16.22 -41.35 17.84
C HIS A 903 -15.93 -42.85 17.70
N GLN A 904 -15.54 -43.32 16.51
CA GLN A 904 -15.17 -44.71 16.25
C GLN A 904 -13.65 -44.84 16.15
N ASP A 905 -13.07 -45.90 16.72
CA ASP A 905 -11.65 -46.23 16.63
C ASP A 905 -11.46 -47.55 15.86
N THR A 906 -11.89 -47.57 14.59
CA THR A 906 -11.74 -48.72 13.68
C THR A 906 -10.97 -48.35 12.41
N GLU A 907 -10.30 -49.32 11.77
CA GLU A 907 -9.60 -49.07 10.50
C GLU A 907 -10.56 -48.64 9.38
N ALA A 908 -11.80 -49.13 9.39
CA ALA A 908 -12.82 -48.75 8.42
C ALA A 908 -13.23 -47.28 8.59
N SER A 909 -13.44 -46.83 9.83
CA SER A 909 -13.77 -45.43 10.12
C SER A 909 -12.63 -44.48 9.76
N ASP A 910 -11.39 -44.87 10.04
CA ASP A 910 -10.21 -44.06 9.70
C ASP A 910 -10.01 -43.95 8.18
N ARG A 911 -10.27 -45.03 7.43
CA ARG A 911 -10.23 -45.03 5.96
C ARG A 911 -11.29 -44.12 5.35
N GLU A 912 -12.52 -44.17 5.85
CA GLU A 912 -13.60 -43.30 5.36
C GLU A 912 -13.32 -41.83 5.69
N LEU A 913 -12.80 -41.53 6.89
CA LEU A 913 -12.39 -40.18 7.28
C LEU A 913 -11.26 -39.64 6.39
N LEU A 914 -10.31 -40.50 5.98
CA LEU A 914 -9.30 -40.15 4.97
C LEU A 914 -9.96 -39.82 3.62
N GLY A 915 -10.98 -40.56 3.22
CA GLY A 915 -11.80 -40.24 2.04
C GLY A 915 -12.42 -38.85 2.10
N PHE A 916 -12.99 -38.48 3.26
CA PHE A 916 -13.48 -37.12 3.51
C PHE A 916 -12.37 -36.08 3.40
N VAL A 917 -11.16 -36.33 3.92
CA VAL A 917 -10.03 -35.40 3.76
C VAL A 917 -9.77 -35.10 2.28
N TYR A 918 -9.65 -36.12 1.43
CA TYR A 918 -9.32 -35.93 0.01
C TYR A 918 -10.47 -35.27 -0.79
N GLU A 919 -11.72 -35.62 -0.53
CA GLU A 919 -12.86 -34.94 -1.15
C GLU A 919 -13.04 -33.51 -0.64
N GLY A 920 -12.77 -33.26 0.64
CA GLY A 920 -12.77 -31.91 1.20
C GLY A 920 -11.68 -31.03 0.57
N MET A 921 -10.49 -31.59 0.33
CA MET A 921 -9.42 -30.91 -0.42
C MET A 921 -9.82 -30.58 -1.85
N ARG A 922 -10.68 -31.39 -2.47
CA ARG A 922 -11.22 -31.12 -3.81
C ARG A 922 -12.13 -29.91 -3.82
N HIS A 923 -12.92 -29.73 -2.76
CA HIS A 923 -13.86 -28.62 -2.59
C HIS A 923 -13.23 -27.33 -2.03
N ALA A 924 -12.21 -27.47 -1.17
CA ALA A 924 -11.52 -26.38 -0.51
C ALA A 924 -10.01 -26.66 -0.42
N GLY A 925 -9.36 -26.75 -1.57
CA GLY A 925 -7.94 -27.02 -1.70
C GLY A 925 -7.07 -25.77 -1.53
N ILE A 926 -5.93 -25.92 -0.87
CA ILE A 926 -4.97 -24.83 -0.64
C ILE A 926 -4.07 -24.52 -1.84
N VAL A 927 -3.95 -25.45 -2.79
CA VAL A 927 -3.15 -25.28 -4.01
C VAL A 927 -4.12 -25.14 -5.19
N PRO A 928 -4.47 -23.92 -5.59
CA PRO A 928 -5.39 -23.71 -6.71
C PRO A 928 -4.77 -24.12 -8.06
N GLY A 929 -3.44 -24.04 -8.18
CA GLY A 929 -2.71 -24.64 -9.29
C GLY A 929 -1.20 -24.64 -9.05
N GLN A 930 -0.50 -25.54 -9.74
CA GLN A 930 0.96 -25.62 -9.70
C GLN A 930 1.59 -24.93 -10.91
N PRO A 931 2.53 -24.01 -10.70
CA PRO A 931 3.17 -23.33 -11.82
C PRO A 931 4.24 -24.19 -12.50
N ARG A 932 4.33 -24.02 -13.82
CA ARG A 932 5.35 -24.59 -14.72
C ARG A 932 5.84 -23.50 -15.66
N MET A 933 7.05 -23.68 -16.19
CA MET A 933 7.59 -22.84 -17.26
C MET A 933 7.48 -23.58 -18.59
N ALA A 934 6.89 -22.93 -19.59
CA ALA A 934 6.92 -23.44 -20.95
C ALA A 934 8.35 -23.36 -21.52
N ALA A 935 8.88 -24.48 -22.00
CA ALA A 935 10.24 -24.55 -22.55
C ALA A 935 10.34 -24.12 -24.02
N LYS A 936 9.21 -24.09 -24.73
CA LYS A 936 9.11 -23.80 -26.17
C LYS A 936 7.71 -23.28 -26.51
N ASP A 937 7.59 -22.62 -27.66
CA ASP A 937 6.28 -22.28 -28.23
C ASP A 937 5.52 -23.56 -28.60
N MET A 938 4.22 -23.61 -28.27
CA MET A 938 3.36 -24.75 -28.61
C MET A 938 1.89 -24.35 -28.67
N ILE A 939 1.10 -25.21 -29.32
CA ILE A 939 -0.35 -25.24 -29.17
C ILE A 939 -0.66 -26.45 -28.30
N PHE A 940 -1.24 -26.22 -27.12
CA PHE A 940 -1.52 -27.26 -26.14
C PHE A 940 -3.01 -27.61 -26.12
N GLU A 941 -3.36 -28.90 -26.18
CA GLU A 941 -4.75 -29.37 -26.13
C GLU A 941 -5.21 -29.53 -24.67
N ASP A 942 -6.05 -28.61 -24.18
CA ASP A 942 -6.63 -28.64 -22.82
C ASP A 942 -8.02 -29.30 -22.83
N GLY A 943 -8.08 -30.57 -23.27
CA GLY A 943 -9.30 -31.38 -23.25
C GLY A 943 -10.49 -30.67 -23.92
N ALA A 944 -11.60 -30.54 -23.19
CA ALA A 944 -12.81 -29.88 -23.69
C ALA A 944 -12.67 -28.38 -23.96
N ARG A 945 -11.60 -27.72 -23.48
CA ARG A 945 -11.30 -26.31 -23.81
C ARG A 945 -10.59 -26.15 -25.16
N GLY A 946 -10.09 -27.26 -25.73
CA GLY A 946 -9.43 -27.28 -27.04
C GLY A 946 -8.01 -26.69 -27.02
N PRO A 947 -7.49 -26.29 -28.19
CA PRO A 947 -6.13 -25.80 -28.34
C PRO A 947 -5.92 -24.41 -27.71
N ILE A 948 -4.89 -24.26 -26.90
CA ILE A 948 -4.42 -22.97 -26.37
C ILE A 948 -2.99 -22.67 -26.80
N PRO A 949 -2.68 -21.46 -27.31
CA PRO A 949 -1.31 -21.07 -27.63
C PRO A 949 -0.52 -20.76 -26.36
N ILE A 950 0.70 -21.29 -26.26
CA ILE A 950 1.62 -21.06 -25.14
C ILE A 950 2.99 -20.71 -25.74
N LYS A 951 3.59 -19.62 -25.29
CA LYS A 951 4.93 -19.18 -25.72
C LYS A 951 6.01 -19.70 -24.78
N ALA A 952 7.22 -19.88 -25.30
CA ALA A 952 8.40 -20.16 -24.51
C ALA A 952 8.57 -19.12 -23.39
N HIS A 953 8.97 -19.57 -22.21
CA HIS A 953 9.16 -18.75 -21.01
C HIS A 953 7.89 -18.14 -20.39
N GLN A 954 6.69 -18.47 -20.88
CA GLN A 954 5.46 -18.15 -20.16
C GLN A 954 5.27 -19.10 -18.97
N ILE A 955 4.74 -18.55 -17.88
CA ILE A 955 4.29 -19.33 -16.73
C ILE A 955 2.93 -19.93 -17.06
N VAL A 956 2.84 -21.24 -16.87
CA VAL A 956 1.62 -22.02 -17.02
C VAL A 956 1.19 -22.51 -15.66
N LEU A 957 -0.03 -22.18 -15.27
CA LEU A 957 -0.66 -22.64 -14.05
C LEU A 957 -1.48 -23.90 -14.37
N VAL A 958 -1.00 -25.04 -13.90
CA VAL A 958 -1.74 -26.30 -13.97
C VAL A 958 -2.82 -26.26 -12.87
N ALA A 959 -4.05 -25.89 -13.25
CA ALA A 959 -5.11 -25.46 -12.36
C ALA A 959 -5.81 -26.64 -11.67
N GLN A 960 -5.16 -27.20 -10.66
CA GLN A 960 -5.66 -28.34 -9.89
C GLN A 960 -7.04 -28.09 -9.31
N SER A 961 -7.38 -26.88 -8.84
CA SER A 961 -8.73 -26.60 -8.30
C SER A 961 -9.84 -26.69 -9.35
N LYS A 962 -9.54 -26.37 -10.62
CA LYS A 962 -10.49 -26.55 -11.73
C LYS A 962 -10.56 -28.01 -12.13
N ALA A 963 -9.41 -28.66 -12.27
CA ALA A 963 -9.30 -30.07 -12.65
C ALA A 963 -9.98 -31.01 -11.64
N ALA A 964 -9.93 -30.67 -10.36
CA ALA A 964 -10.57 -31.43 -9.29
C ALA A 964 -12.11 -31.22 -9.25
N MET A 965 -12.63 -30.27 -10.03
CA MET A 965 -14.07 -30.07 -10.25
C MET A 965 -14.53 -30.51 -11.66
N ASP A 966 -13.66 -31.17 -12.42
CA ASP A 966 -13.96 -31.63 -13.78
C ASP A 966 -14.95 -32.81 -13.75
N PRO A 967 -16.18 -32.65 -14.29
CA PRO A 967 -17.19 -33.71 -14.27
C PRO A 967 -16.82 -34.94 -15.11
N ALA A 968 -15.89 -34.80 -16.07
CA ALA A 968 -15.41 -35.94 -16.86
C ALA A 968 -14.57 -36.90 -16.01
N ALA A 969 -13.90 -36.40 -14.98
CA ALA A 969 -13.09 -37.19 -14.06
C ALA A 969 -13.80 -37.51 -12.75
N PHE A 970 -14.66 -36.59 -12.28
CA PHE A 970 -15.39 -36.70 -11.01
C PHE A 970 -16.89 -36.54 -11.27
N PRO A 971 -17.63 -37.63 -11.51
CA PRO A 971 -19.09 -37.55 -11.69
C PRO A 971 -19.76 -36.94 -10.46
N ASN A 972 -20.64 -35.94 -10.67
CA ASN A 972 -21.24 -35.08 -9.63
C ASN A 972 -20.16 -34.39 -8.77
N PRO A 973 -19.30 -33.53 -9.35
CA PRO A 973 -18.15 -32.95 -8.65
C PRO A 973 -18.56 -32.05 -7.48
N GLU A 974 -19.80 -31.57 -7.43
CA GLU A 974 -20.35 -30.79 -6.32
C GLU A 974 -20.71 -31.62 -5.08
N LYS A 975 -20.62 -32.96 -5.13
CA LYS A 975 -20.93 -33.85 -4.00
C LYS A 975 -19.67 -34.52 -3.47
N ILE A 976 -19.61 -34.67 -2.15
CA ILE A 976 -18.54 -35.39 -1.47
C ILE A 976 -18.80 -36.90 -1.55
N ASP A 977 -17.85 -37.64 -2.13
CA ASP A 977 -17.84 -39.10 -2.17
C ASP A 977 -16.55 -39.66 -1.55
N PRO A 978 -16.56 -40.00 -0.24
CA PRO A 978 -15.35 -40.45 0.45
C PRO A 978 -14.88 -41.85 0.00
N THR A 979 -15.63 -42.52 -0.88
CA THR A 979 -15.30 -43.88 -1.34
C THR A 979 -14.46 -43.90 -2.61
N ARG A 980 -14.23 -42.74 -3.25
CA ARG A 980 -13.44 -42.64 -4.47
C ARG A 980 -12.01 -43.16 -4.26
N PRO A 981 -11.44 -43.89 -5.24
CA PRO A 981 -10.06 -44.35 -5.17
C PRO A 981 -9.07 -43.19 -5.02
N LEU A 982 -8.12 -43.31 -4.08
CA LEU A 982 -7.13 -42.25 -3.81
C LEU A 982 -6.25 -41.90 -5.01
N ASN A 983 -6.06 -42.82 -5.96
CA ASN A 983 -5.28 -42.58 -7.18
C ASN A 983 -6.04 -41.79 -8.27
N SER A 984 -7.33 -41.51 -8.06
CA SER A 984 -8.12 -40.67 -8.97
C SER A 984 -7.76 -39.18 -8.85
N TYR A 985 -7.28 -38.77 -7.68
CA TYR A 985 -6.94 -37.39 -7.35
C TYR A 985 -5.58 -36.97 -7.92
N THR A 986 -5.49 -35.71 -8.29
CA THR A 986 -4.26 -35.02 -8.73
C THR A 986 -3.92 -33.84 -7.80
N LEU A 987 -4.51 -33.82 -6.59
CA LEU A 987 -4.41 -32.73 -5.60
C LEU A 987 -2.97 -32.45 -5.14
N PHE A 988 -2.13 -33.47 -5.15
CA PHE A 988 -0.72 -33.40 -4.76
C PHE A 988 0.24 -33.41 -5.96
N GLY A 989 -0.26 -33.13 -7.17
CA GLY A 989 0.47 -33.29 -8.42
C GLY A 989 0.23 -34.66 -9.07
N TYR A 990 0.92 -34.93 -10.18
CA TYR A 990 0.82 -36.18 -10.92
C TYR A 990 2.19 -36.55 -11.53
N GLY A 991 2.43 -37.85 -11.72
CA GLY A 991 3.68 -38.34 -12.31
C GLY A 991 4.87 -38.28 -11.35
N MET A 992 6.02 -37.82 -11.84
CA MET A 992 7.27 -37.75 -11.06
C MET A 992 7.20 -36.78 -9.90
N HIS A 993 6.55 -35.63 -10.11
CA HIS A 993 6.48 -34.51 -9.17
C HIS A 993 5.30 -34.61 -8.19
N VAL A 994 4.85 -35.83 -7.87
CA VAL A 994 3.87 -36.04 -6.80
C VAL A 994 4.50 -35.62 -5.47
N CYS A 995 3.78 -34.80 -4.71
CA CYS A 995 4.27 -34.23 -3.46
C CYS A 995 4.69 -35.33 -2.48
N PHE A 996 5.96 -35.28 -2.05
CA PHE A 996 6.51 -36.18 -1.02
C PHE A 996 5.64 -36.20 0.25
N GLY A 997 5.09 -35.05 0.63
CA GLY A 997 4.27 -34.89 1.84
C GLY A 997 2.86 -35.48 1.78
N GLN A 998 2.41 -36.06 0.67
CA GLN A 998 1.02 -36.52 0.51
C GLN A 998 0.59 -37.50 1.62
N ARG A 999 1.43 -38.49 1.94
CA ARG A 999 1.14 -39.48 3.00
C ARG A 999 1.03 -38.83 4.38
N VAL A 1000 1.95 -37.91 4.69
CA VAL A 1000 2.00 -37.18 5.96
C VAL A 1000 0.74 -36.31 6.12
N ALA A 1001 0.40 -35.56 5.06
CA ALA A 1001 -0.75 -34.68 5.04
C ALA A 1001 -2.06 -35.43 5.26
N GLY A 1002 -2.29 -36.54 4.55
CA GLY A 1002 -3.50 -37.35 4.72
C GLY A 1002 -3.70 -37.81 6.17
N LEU A 1003 -2.67 -38.40 6.78
CA LEU A 1003 -2.74 -38.91 8.16
C LEU A 1003 -2.91 -37.80 9.19
N ALA A 1004 -2.17 -36.70 9.07
CA ALA A 1004 -2.26 -35.55 9.96
C ALA A 1004 -3.63 -34.88 9.90
N LEU A 1005 -4.15 -34.65 8.69
CA LEU A 1005 -5.45 -34.01 8.48
C LEU A 1005 -6.60 -34.89 9.00
N SER A 1006 -6.55 -36.20 8.78
CA SER A 1006 -7.53 -37.14 9.36
C SER A 1006 -7.50 -37.10 10.88
N ALA A 1007 -6.31 -37.11 11.50
CA ALA A 1007 -6.17 -37.03 12.96
C ALA A 1007 -6.71 -35.71 13.54
N ILE A 1008 -6.41 -34.57 12.88
CA ILE A 1008 -6.92 -33.25 13.29
C ILE A 1008 -8.44 -33.20 13.18
N LEU A 1009 -9.02 -33.61 12.04
CA LEU A 1009 -10.46 -33.64 11.86
C LEU A 1009 -11.14 -34.55 12.88
N LYS A 1010 -10.56 -35.73 13.14
CA LYS A 1010 -11.08 -36.67 14.13
C LYS A 1010 -11.25 -36.01 15.50
N GLU A 1011 -10.18 -35.43 16.05
CA GLU A 1011 -10.23 -34.88 17.41
C GLU A 1011 -11.01 -33.56 17.50
N VAL A 1012 -11.03 -32.74 16.45
CA VAL A 1012 -11.86 -31.51 16.41
C VAL A 1012 -13.34 -31.86 16.37
N PHE A 1013 -13.77 -32.75 15.46
CA PHE A 1013 -15.19 -33.11 15.31
C PHE A 1013 -15.70 -34.08 16.38
N LYS A 1014 -14.82 -34.57 17.26
CA LYS A 1014 -15.18 -35.29 18.48
C LYS A 1014 -15.72 -34.37 19.58
N LEU A 1015 -15.54 -33.06 19.46
CA LEU A 1015 -16.06 -32.09 20.44
C LEU A 1015 -17.59 -32.10 20.48
N ASN A 1016 -18.14 -32.19 21.69
CA ASN A 1016 -19.58 -32.26 21.92
C ASN A 1016 -20.28 -30.98 21.41
N ASN A 1017 -21.33 -31.14 20.61
CA ASN A 1017 -22.10 -30.02 20.04
C ASN A 1017 -21.25 -28.94 19.32
N LEU A 1018 -20.20 -29.36 18.60
CA LEU A 1018 -19.32 -28.44 17.86
C LEU A 1018 -20.09 -27.61 16.82
N ARG A 1019 -19.89 -26.29 16.85
CA ARG A 1019 -20.52 -25.32 15.93
C ARG A 1019 -19.67 -24.06 15.77
N ARG A 1020 -19.90 -23.29 14.71
CA ARG A 1020 -19.28 -21.96 14.55
C ARG A 1020 -19.75 -21.02 15.66
N ALA A 1021 -18.88 -20.10 16.08
CA ALA A 1021 -19.32 -18.98 16.90
C ALA A 1021 -20.31 -18.10 16.11
N PRO A 1022 -21.31 -17.48 16.76
CA PRO A 1022 -22.25 -16.62 16.06
C PRO A 1022 -21.56 -15.36 15.50
N GLY A 1023 -22.03 -14.90 14.34
CA GLY A 1023 -21.54 -13.68 13.70
C GLY A 1023 -20.14 -13.81 13.07
N ARG A 1024 -19.46 -12.67 12.90
CA ARG A 1024 -18.14 -12.57 12.25
C ARG A 1024 -17.07 -13.48 12.85
N PRO A 1025 -16.94 -13.64 14.19
CA PRO A 1025 -15.89 -14.49 14.76
C PRO A 1025 -15.94 -15.95 14.30
N GLY A 1026 -17.09 -16.47 13.86
CA GLY A 1026 -17.22 -17.84 13.36
C GLY A 1026 -17.00 -18.02 11.87
N LYS A 1027 -16.59 -16.98 11.14
CA LYS A 1027 -16.37 -16.99 9.69
C LYS A 1027 -14.89 -16.75 9.36
N LEU A 1028 -14.43 -17.37 8.27
CA LEU A 1028 -13.21 -16.93 7.60
C LEU A 1028 -13.50 -15.70 6.76
N HIS A 1029 -12.82 -14.60 7.06
CA HIS A 1029 -12.84 -13.40 6.22
C HIS A 1029 -11.80 -13.57 5.11
N LEU A 1030 -12.22 -13.46 3.86
CA LEU A 1030 -11.34 -13.62 2.71
C LEU A 1030 -11.84 -12.80 1.53
N ARG A 1031 -10.94 -12.54 0.58
CA ARG A 1031 -11.28 -12.10 -0.77
C ARG A 1031 -10.75 -13.10 -1.79
N GLU A 1032 -11.43 -13.18 -2.92
CA GLU A 1032 -10.94 -13.95 -4.06
C GLU A 1032 -10.19 -13.05 -5.04
N HIS A 1033 -9.17 -13.61 -5.67
CA HIS A 1033 -8.38 -12.97 -6.72
C HIS A 1033 -8.20 -13.97 -7.86
N GLU A 1034 -8.74 -13.65 -9.04
CA GLU A 1034 -8.61 -14.53 -10.20
C GLU A 1034 -7.26 -14.31 -10.91
N VAL A 1035 -6.53 -15.40 -11.14
CA VAL A 1035 -5.32 -15.41 -11.95
C VAL A 1035 -5.42 -16.57 -12.93
N ALA A 1036 -5.30 -16.29 -14.23
CA ALA A 1036 -5.37 -17.29 -15.30
C ALA A 1036 -6.65 -18.16 -15.26
N GLY A 1037 -7.78 -17.55 -14.88
CA GLY A 1037 -9.07 -18.23 -14.71
C GLY A 1037 -9.18 -19.11 -13.46
N VAL A 1038 -8.28 -18.94 -12.48
CA VAL A 1038 -8.24 -19.69 -11.23
C VAL A 1038 -8.40 -18.74 -10.04
N ASN A 1039 -9.30 -19.06 -9.12
CA ASN A 1039 -9.54 -18.23 -7.93
C ASN A 1039 -8.52 -18.55 -6.84
N PHE A 1040 -7.71 -17.57 -6.47
CA PHE A 1040 -6.84 -17.59 -5.30
C PHE A 1040 -7.57 -16.93 -4.13
N ARG A 1041 -7.47 -17.52 -2.94
CA ARG A 1041 -8.06 -16.97 -1.72
C ARG A 1041 -7.00 -16.25 -0.91
N LEU A 1042 -7.28 -15.02 -0.51
CA LEU A 1042 -6.48 -14.25 0.43
C LEU A 1042 -7.34 -14.00 1.68
N TYR A 1043 -6.89 -14.53 2.80
CA TYR A 1043 -7.55 -14.43 4.10
C TYR A 1043 -7.17 -13.13 4.79
N ILE A 1044 -8.04 -12.66 5.66
CA ILE A 1044 -7.82 -11.44 6.44
C ILE A 1044 -7.48 -11.82 7.89
N ASP A 1045 -6.35 -11.33 8.37
CA ASP A 1045 -5.92 -11.55 9.75
C ASP A 1045 -6.62 -10.60 10.75
N SER A 1046 -6.28 -10.72 12.03
CA SER A 1046 -6.87 -9.88 13.10
C SER A 1046 -6.54 -8.39 12.98
N ASN A 1047 -5.61 -8.00 12.12
CA ASN A 1047 -5.20 -6.62 11.84
C ASN A 1047 -5.66 -6.15 10.46
N SER A 1048 -6.62 -6.87 9.87
CA SER A 1048 -7.14 -6.63 8.52
C SER A 1048 -6.10 -6.76 7.40
N LYS A 1049 -4.99 -7.47 7.67
CA LYS A 1049 -3.95 -7.72 6.68
C LYS A 1049 -4.27 -8.94 5.83
N GLU A 1050 -3.98 -8.83 4.54
CA GLU A 1050 -4.07 -9.96 3.62
C GLU A 1050 -3.00 -11.00 3.94
N SER A 1051 -3.44 -12.24 4.00
CA SER A 1051 -2.63 -13.41 4.30
C SER A 1051 -3.00 -14.54 3.34
N PRO A 1052 -2.03 -15.24 2.75
CA PRO A 1052 -2.30 -16.44 1.97
C PRO A 1052 -2.75 -17.63 2.83
N VAL A 1053 -2.69 -17.49 4.16
CA VAL A 1053 -3.06 -18.53 5.12
C VAL A 1053 -4.19 -18.06 6.06
N PRO A 1054 -5.15 -18.92 6.40
CA PRO A 1054 -6.17 -18.58 7.40
C PRO A 1054 -5.55 -18.26 8.76
N ALA A 1055 -6.04 -17.21 9.42
CA ALA A 1055 -5.48 -16.75 10.69
C ALA A 1055 -6.35 -17.09 11.91
N THR A 1056 -7.67 -16.95 11.81
CA THR A 1056 -8.58 -17.03 12.96
C THR A 1056 -9.96 -17.51 12.54
N MET A 1057 -10.57 -18.39 13.36
CA MET A 1057 -11.99 -18.71 13.31
C MET A 1057 -12.40 -19.31 14.66
N ARG A 1058 -13.40 -18.73 15.30
CA ARG A 1058 -13.92 -19.20 16.57
C ARG A 1058 -15.02 -20.23 16.40
N VAL A 1059 -14.93 -21.29 17.20
CA VAL A 1059 -15.94 -22.33 17.35
C VAL A 1059 -16.46 -22.35 18.79
N LEU A 1060 -17.63 -22.94 18.97
CA LEU A 1060 -18.25 -23.25 20.25
C LEU A 1060 -18.46 -24.76 20.35
N TYR A 1061 -18.28 -25.30 21.54
CA TYR A 1061 -18.60 -26.69 21.88
C TYR A 1061 -19.03 -26.75 23.35
N ASP A 1062 -19.65 -27.86 23.76
CA ASP A 1062 -20.14 -28.04 25.12
C ASP A 1062 -19.22 -29.01 25.89
N GLU A 1063 -19.13 -28.87 27.22
CA GLU A 1063 -18.33 -29.74 28.10
C GLU A 1063 -18.79 -31.21 28.11
#